data_AF-A0A971UCV7-F1
#
_entry.id   AF-A0A971UCV7-F1
#
_cell.length_a   1.000
_cell.length_b   1.000
_cell.length_c   1.000
_cell.angle_alpha   90.00
_cell.angle_beta   90.00
_cell.angle_gamma   90.00
#
_symmetry.space_group_name_H-M   'P 1'
#
loop_
_entity.id
_entity.type
_entity.pdbx_description
1 polymer ?
#
loop_
_entity_poly.entity_id
_entity_poly.type
_entity_poly.pdbx_seq_one_letter_code
_entity_poly.pdbx_strand_id
1 'polypeptide(L)'
;MPETLRGTVERVTFFNPDNGFAVLKVNVAGRRELATVVGTISLVTAGEYVEASGQWTVDRDYGPQFQASELQATHPSSAEGIERYLSSGAVRGIGPHLAAKIVAIYKDRALEIIDRSPDMLLHIRGIGKQRLARIRDSWQQQKEVRQIMLFLHELGIGSGRRAVRIYKTYGRDAIATIRANPYQLADDVRGIGFKTADQLASRLGIDPHSPERARAAVRYALQQLSQEGHCGFPEPGVLDKTQQLVGIDLALLQDAAESELAAGHLVREAVLDGNWLYLAALHRAETGLAQHIHRLLRNAVHPLPQINLGAALDWVQQRLDIELAAGQREAVQLACRQSVVVITGGPGVGKTTLVRSILEIFTAKKLQCVLAAPTGRAAKRLAETTGRTATTIHRLLEFDPVTGDFKRNQQQPLKGDLFVLDEVSMVDVFLAYQFLRAVPDGACLVLVGDVDQLPSVGPGRVLADLIASRVLPVARLTEVFRQAAQSRIVTSAYSINAGRLPDLTRSPDLTDFYFHAAEEPEAIQRTIVRLVRERIPDRFGLNPLTDIQVLVPMNRSMLGARHLNQVLQDALNPPDDKPEVQRYGWTFRQGDRVIQTENNYHRNVFNGDLGIVTKINRIDQELTVDFDGTCVCYDFADLVELALAYVLSIHKSQGSEYPCVIIPLHTQHYMMLQRNLLYTAVTRGKRLVILVGSQRALRIAVSRQDMQKRYTLLEQRLRQA
;
A
#
# COMPACT_ATOMS: atom_id res chain seq x y z
N MET A 1 -9.39 37.60 -33.75
CA MET A 1 -10.43 36.55 -33.73
C MET A 1 -9.75 35.24 -33.39
N PRO A 2 -10.37 34.34 -32.59
CA PRO A 2 -9.81 33.01 -32.39
C PRO A 2 -9.72 32.31 -33.75
N GLU A 3 -8.55 31.76 -34.07
CA GLU A 3 -8.38 30.94 -35.26
C GLU A 3 -9.07 29.60 -35.03
N THR A 4 -9.56 28.97 -36.10
CA THR A 4 -10.13 27.62 -36.04
C THR A 4 -9.23 26.67 -36.81
N LEU A 5 -8.83 25.58 -36.15
CA LEU A 5 -7.98 24.53 -36.66
C LEU A 5 -8.78 23.24 -36.70
N ARG A 6 -8.83 22.61 -37.88
CA ARG A 6 -9.55 21.35 -38.10
C ARG A 6 -8.61 20.31 -38.70
N GLY A 7 -8.65 19.09 -38.19
CA GLY A 7 -7.78 18.03 -38.71
C GLY A 7 -7.89 16.70 -37.99
N THR A 8 -7.21 15.69 -38.50
CA THR A 8 -7.22 14.34 -37.93
C THR A 8 -6.10 14.21 -36.89
N VAL A 9 -6.40 13.66 -35.72
CA VAL A 9 -5.41 13.39 -34.68
C VAL A 9 -4.49 12.27 -35.16
N GLU A 10 -3.23 12.60 -35.43
CA GLU A 10 -2.20 11.64 -35.80
C GLU A 10 -1.75 10.82 -34.60
N ARG A 11 -1.47 11.51 -33.49
CA ARG A 11 -1.13 10.88 -32.22
C ARG A 11 -1.53 11.75 -31.05
N VAL A 12 -1.92 11.09 -29.97
CA VAL A 12 -2.10 11.72 -28.66
C VAL A 12 -0.75 11.67 -27.95
N THR A 13 -0.08 12.81 -27.82
CA THR A 13 1.26 12.89 -27.21
C THR A 13 1.15 12.84 -25.69
N PHE A 14 0.09 13.45 -25.14
CA PHE A 14 -0.24 13.41 -23.73
C PHE A 14 -1.74 13.59 -23.57
N PHE A 15 -2.35 12.84 -22.66
CA PHE A 15 -3.74 13.04 -22.26
C PHE A 15 -3.85 12.80 -20.76
N ASN A 16 -4.37 13.80 -20.05
CA ASN A 16 -4.71 13.70 -18.66
C ASN A 16 -6.21 13.41 -18.52
N PRO A 17 -6.60 12.17 -18.17
CA PRO A 17 -8.00 11.80 -18.03
C PRO A 17 -8.71 12.43 -16.82
N ASP A 18 -8.00 13.12 -15.92
CA ASP A 18 -8.57 13.71 -14.71
C ASP A 18 -9.05 15.16 -14.93
N ASN A 19 -8.37 15.93 -15.77
CA ASN A 19 -8.74 17.32 -16.10
C ASN A 19 -9.00 17.55 -17.59
N GLY A 20 -8.94 16.49 -18.42
CA GLY A 20 -9.17 16.55 -19.86
C GLY A 20 -8.03 17.19 -20.66
N PHE A 21 -6.92 17.58 -20.02
CA PHE A 21 -5.82 18.25 -20.70
C PHE A 21 -5.16 17.30 -21.72
N ALA A 22 -5.09 17.71 -22.97
CA ALA A 22 -4.57 16.94 -24.09
C ALA A 22 -3.51 17.72 -24.86
N VAL A 23 -2.45 17.02 -25.24
CA VAL A 23 -1.46 17.47 -26.23
C VAL A 23 -1.55 16.55 -27.44
N LEU A 24 -2.08 17.08 -28.53
CA LEU A 24 -2.41 16.35 -29.75
C LEU A 24 -1.46 16.75 -30.87
N LYS A 25 -1.04 15.79 -31.68
CA LYS A 25 -0.47 16.06 -33.00
C LYS A 25 -1.57 15.87 -34.02
N VAL A 26 -1.94 16.95 -34.71
CA VAL A 26 -3.08 16.99 -35.63
C VAL A 26 -2.56 17.24 -37.04
N ASN A 27 -2.99 16.40 -37.98
CA ASN A 27 -2.78 16.62 -39.40
C ASN A 27 -3.85 17.58 -39.92
N VAL A 28 -3.44 18.79 -40.29
CA VAL A 28 -4.31 19.90 -40.70
C VAL A 28 -4.22 20.07 -42.20
N ALA A 29 -5.37 20.11 -42.89
CA ALA A 29 -5.42 20.30 -44.32
C ALA A 29 -4.70 21.60 -44.73
N GLY A 30 -3.73 21.50 -45.65
CA GLY A 30 -2.94 22.65 -46.12
C GLY A 30 -1.64 22.91 -45.36
N ARG A 31 -1.30 22.14 -44.32
CA ARG A 31 0.03 22.16 -43.68
C ARG A 31 0.83 20.91 -43.99
N ARG A 32 2.13 21.07 -44.26
CA ARG A 32 3.08 19.97 -44.47
C ARG A 32 3.52 19.27 -43.18
N GLU A 33 3.46 19.97 -42.05
CA GLU A 33 3.88 19.46 -40.74
C GLU A 33 2.69 19.35 -39.78
N LEU A 34 2.77 18.38 -38.86
CA LEU A 34 1.74 18.14 -37.84
C LEU A 34 1.66 19.32 -36.86
N ALA A 35 0.46 19.87 -36.70
CA ALA A 35 0.18 20.90 -35.72
C ALA A 35 0.16 20.29 -34.31
N THR A 36 0.86 20.91 -33.36
CA THR A 36 0.67 20.60 -31.92
C THR A 36 -0.55 21.37 -31.43
N VAL A 37 -1.60 20.68 -31.00
CA VAL A 37 -2.80 21.30 -30.41
C VAL A 37 -2.84 20.97 -28.92
N VAL A 38 -2.98 22.00 -28.09
CA VAL A 38 -3.01 21.88 -26.63
C VAL A 38 -4.33 22.45 -26.13
N GLY A 39 -5.10 21.68 -25.38
CA GLY A 39 -6.40 22.12 -24.87
C GLY A 39 -7.05 21.08 -23.98
N THR A 40 -8.29 21.35 -23.58
CA THR A 40 -9.08 20.43 -22.75
C THR A 40 -10.12 19.72 -23.59
N ILE A 41 -10.14 18.38 -23.56
CA ILE A 41 -11.10 17.54 -24.28
C ILE A 41 -11.51 16.34 -23.44
N SER A 42 -12.78 15.92 -23.53
CA SER A 42 -13.33 14.85 -22.69
C SER A 42 -12.73 13.48 -23.00
N LEU A 43 -12.50 13.19 -24.29
CA LEU A 43 -11.89 11.96 -24.76
C LEU A 43 -11.29 12.22 -26.15
N VAL A 44 -10.12 11.65 -26.41
CA VAL A 44 -9.49 11.73 -27.73
C VAL A 44 -8.62 10.49 -27.98
N THR A 45 -8.74 9.94 -29.18
CA THR A 45 -7.94 8.82 -29.66
C THR A 45 -7.30 9.15 -31.01
N ALA A 46 -6.18 8.50 -31.33
CA ALA A 46 -5.56 8.65 -32.64
C ALA A 46 -6.55 8.20 -33.74
N GLY A 47 -6.70 9.03 -34.78
CA GLY A 47 -7.66 8.84 -35.86
C GLY A 47 -8.95 9.66 -35.75
N GLU A 48 -9.31 10.19 -34.57
CA GLU A 48 -10.48 11.08 -34.41
C GLU A 48 -10.24 12.45 -35.10
N TYR A 49 -11.31 13.05 -35.60
CA TYR A 49 -11.27 14.36 -36.24
C TYR A 49 -11.55 15.44 -35.19
N VAL A 50 -10.64 16.39 -35.04
CA VAL A 50 -10.75 17.45 -34.04
C VAL A 50 -11.00 18.80 -34.68
N GLU A 51 -11.87 19.57 -34.03
CA GLU A 51 -12.09 20.98 -34.28
C GLU A 51 -11.68 21.76 -33.04
N ALA A 52 -10.72 22.68 -33.24
CA ALA A 52 -10.10 23.45 -32.17
C ALA A 52 -10.22 24.94 -32.49
N SER A 53 -10.75 25.73 -31.58
CA SER A 53 -10.77 27.20 -31.67
C SER A 53 -9.81 27.77 -30.64
N GLY A 54 -8.90 28.65 -31.05
CA GLY A 54 -7.80 29.08 -30.19
C GLY A 54 -6.81 30.05 -30.83
N GLN A 55 -5.59 30.08 -30.29
CA GLN A 55 -4.50 30.95 -30.77
C GLN A 55 -3.17 30.21 -30.81
N TRP A 56 -2.29 30.58 -31.75
CA TRP A 56 -0.92 30.09 -31.79
C TRP A 56 -0.07 30.76 -30.72
N THR A 57 0.62 29.94 -29.95
CA THR A 57 1.64 30.36 -28.98
C THR A 57 2.94 29.63 -29.29
N VAL A 58 4.07 30.28 -29.02
CA VAL A 58 5.38 29.65 -29.14
C VAL A 58 5.88 29.36 -27.73
N ASP A 59 5.90 28.08 -27.37
CA ASP A 59 6.45 27.62 -26.10
C ASP A 59 7.98 27.64 -26.17
N ARG A 60 8.64 28.04 -25.08
CA ARG A 60 10.10 28.19 -25.00
C ARG A 60 10.84 26.85 -25.14
N ASP A 61 10.22 25.75 -24.71
CA ASP A 61 10.84 24.42 -24.67
C ASP A 61 10.32 23.50 -25.80
N TYR A 62 9.10 23.74 -26.28
CA TYR A 62 8.40 22.81 -27.20
C TYR A 62 8.00 23.42 -28.56
N GLY A 63 8.35 24.68 -28.82
CA GLY A 63 8.13 25.34 -30.12
C GLY A 63 6.67 25.75 -30.37
N PRO A 64 6.23 25.86 -31.64
CA PRO A 64 4.91 26.37 -31.98
C PRO A 64 3.78 25.39 -31.60
N GLN A 65 2.84 25.88 -30.81
CA GLN A 65 1.67 25.15 -30.32
C GLN A 65 0.39 25.97 -30.55
N PHE A 66 -0.70 25.28 -30.82
CA PHE A 66 -2.02 25.87 -30.94
C PHE A 66 -2.78 25.66 -29.63
N GLN A 67 -2.94 26.73 -28.86
CA GLN A 67 -3.63 26.69 -27.58
C GLN A 67 -5.13 26.87 -27.83
N ALA A 68 -5.86 25.75 -27.74
CA ALA A 68 -7.29 25.67 -27.97
C ALA A 68 -8.06 26.12 -26.72
N SER A 69 -8.85 27.18 -26.85
CA SER A 69 -9.85 27.58 -25.86
C SER A 69 -11.08 26.68 -25.89
N GLU A 70 -11.39 26.10 -27.05
CA GLU A 70 -12.43 25.10 -27.23
C GLU A 70 -11.91 24.00 -28.14
N LEU A 71 -12.07 22.74 -27.74
CA LEU A 71 -11.57 21.58 -28.46
C LEU A 71 -12.61 20.46 -28.43
N GLN A 72 -13.10 20.09 -29.61
CA GLN A 72 -14.09 19.03 -29.78
C GLN A 72 -13.55 17.93 -30.70
N ALA A 73 -13.86 16.67 -30.36
CA ALA A 73 -13.51 15.52 -31.18
C ALA A 73 -14.78 14.88 -31.73
N THR A 74 -14.73 14.54 -33.00
CA THR A 74 -15.75 13.77 -33.71
C THR A 74 -15.16 12.45 -34.18
N HIS A 75 -16.02 11.46 -34.37
CA HIS A 75 -15.59 10.14 -34.79
C HIS A 75 -14.80 10.18 -36.11
N PRO A 76 -13.85 9.24 -36.31
CA PRO A 76 -13.13 9.14 -37.57
C PRO A 76 -14.13 8.91 -38.71
N SER A 77 -14.25 9.86 -39.63
CA SER A 77 -15.09 9.74 -40.83
C SER A 77 -14.28 9.36 -42.07
N SER A 78 -12.94 9.42 -41.99
CA SER A 78 -12.04 9.04 -43.07
C SER A 78 -11.56 7.59 -42.90
N ALA A 79 -11.40 6.88 -44.01
CA ALA A 79 -10.87 5.51 -44.04
C ALA A 79 -9.52 5.40 -43.28
N GLU A 80 -8.62 6.35 -43.50
CA GLU A 80 -7.31 6.40 -42.84
C GLU A 80 -7.42 6.62 -41.31
N GLY A 81 -8.35 7.48 -40.87
CA GLY A 81 -8.62 7.69 -39.44
C GLY A 81 -9.23 6.46 -38.77
N ILE A 82 -10.12 5.76 -39.46
CA ILE A 82 -10.74 4.51 -38.97
C ILE A 82 -9.69 3.40 -38.85
N GLU A 83 -8.79 3.28 -39.83
CA GLU A 83 -7.71 2.28 -39.79
C GLU A 83 -6.80 2.50 -38.59
N ARG A 84 -6.40 3.75 -38.34
CA ARG A 84 -5.56 4.12 -37.18
C ARG A 84 -6.27 3.85 -35.86
N TYR A 85 -7.54 4.20 -35.76
CA TYR A 85 -8.36 3.94 -34.57
C TYR A 85 -8.44 2.43 -34.27
N LEU A 86 -8.76 1.60 -35.27
CA LEU A 86 -8.83 0.16 -35.11
C LEU A 86 -7.44 -0.48 -34.85
N SER A 87 -6.37 0.11 -35.38
CA SER A 87 -4.98 -0.33 -35.18
C SER A 87 -4.40 0.05 -33.81
N SER A 88 -5.00 1.02 -33.12
CA SER A 88 -4.53 1.52 -31.81
C SER A 88 -4.68 0.52 -30.66
N GLY A 89 -5.24 -0.67 -30.93
CA GLY A 89 -5.55 -1.67 -29.90
C GLY A 89 -6.82 -1.35 -29.10
N ALA A 90 -7.60 -0.34 -29.52
CA ALA A 90 -8.88 0.03 -28.93
C ALA A 90 -9.89 -1.14 -28.91
N VAL A 91 -9.85 -2.01 -29.93
CA VAL A 91 -10.74 -3.17 -30.07
C VAL A 91 -9.93 -4.46 -30.03
N ARG A 92 -10.10 -5.27 -28.98
CA ARG A 92 -9.39 -6.54 -28.84
C ARG A 92 -9.82 -7.49 -29.96
N GLY A 93 -8.83 -8.02 -30.67
CA GLY A 93 -9.04 -8.92 -31.81
C GLY A 93 -8.86 -8.27 -33.17
N ILE A 94 -8.68 -6.94 -33.22
CA ILE A 94 -8.29 -6.20 -34.42
C ILE A 94 -6.87 -5.67 -34.23
N GLY A 95 -5.91 -6.24 -34.98
CA GLY A 95 -4.53 -5.73 -35.06
C GLY A 95 -4.32 -4.89 -36.32
N PRO A 96 -3.16 -4.22 -36.48
CA PRO A 96 -2.92 -3.28 -37.58
C PRO A 96 -3.18 -3.88 -38.97
N HIS A 97 -2.72 -5.11 -39.20
CA HIS A 97 -2.94 -5.81 -40.47
C HIS A 97 -4.41 -6.17 -40.73
N LEU A 98 -5.21 -6.37 -39.69
CA LEU A 98 -6.63 -6.66 -39.82
C LEU A 98 -7.45 -5.38 -39.95
N ALA A 99 -7.07 -4.31 -39.25
CA ALA A 99 -7.63 -2.97 -39.42
C ALA A 99 -7.48 -2.50 -40.88
N ALA A 100 -6.29 -2.65 -41.46
CA ALA A 100 -6.03 -2.36 -42.87
C ALA A 100 -6.96 -3.13 -43.81
N LYS A 101 -7.20 -4.42 -43.54
CA LYS A 101 -8.12 -5.26 -44.35
C LYS A 101 -9.58 -4.86 -44.20
N ILE A 102 -10.01 -4.54 -42.98
CA ILE A 102 -11.38 -4.09 -42.70
C ILE A 102 -11.66 -2.79 -43.45
N VAL A 103 -10.73 -1.84 -43.38
CA VAL A 103 -10.84 -0.53 -44.04
C VAL A 103 -10.68 -0.65 -45.56
N ALA A 104 -9.84 -1.54 -46.08
CA ALA A 104 -9.72 -1.76 -47.51
C ALA A 104 -11.04 -2.22 -48.16
N ILE A 105 -11.84 -3.01 -47.45
CA ILE A 105 -13.12 -3.54 -47.95
C ILE A 105 -14.27 -2.58 -47.64
N TYR A 106 -14.33 -2.06 -46.42
CA TYR A 106 -15.50 -1.34 -45.90
C TYR A 106 -15.30 0.19 -45.80
N LYS A 107 -14.09 0.68 -46.05
CA LYS A 107 -13.72 2.11 -46.12
C LYS A 107 -14.22 2.90 -44.90
N ASP A 108 -14.90 4.02 -45.14
CA ASP A 108 -15.52 4.91 -44.18
C ASP A 108 -16.67 4.27 -43.38
N ARG A 109 -17.25 3.17 -43.87
CA ARG A 109 -18.32 2.41 -43.19
C ARG A 109 -17.82 1.33 -42.24
N ALA A 110 -16.52 1.15 -42.10
CA ALA A 110 -15.94 0.10 -41.26
C ALA A 110 -16.45 0.14 -39.81
N LEU A 111 -16.56 1.33 -39.19
CA LEU A 111 -17.10 1.45 -37.82
C LEU A 111 -18.60 1.16 -37.75
N GLU A 112 -19.37 1.59 -38.75
CA GLU A 112 -20.82 1.31 -38.83
C GLU A 112 -21.08 -0.19 -38.94
N ILE A 113 -20.27 -0.90 -39.73
CA ILE A 113 -20.39 -2.36 -39.90
C ILE A 113 -20.04 -3.09 -38.60
N ILE A 114 -19.01 -2.66 -37.88
CA ILE A 114 -18.68 -3.24 -36.58
C ILE A 114 -19.82 -3.03 -35.57
N ASP A 115 -20.51 -1.87 -35.62
CA ASP A 115 -21.59 -1.52 -34.69
C ASP A 115 -22.94 -2.18 -35.03
N ARG A 116 -23.35 -2.18 -36.31
CA ARG A 116 -24.70 -2.59 -36.76
C ARG A 116 -24.76 -3.96 -37.39
N SER A 117 -23.67 -4.44 -38.01
CA SER A 117 -23.67 -5.68 -38.80
C SER A 117 -22.33 -6.41 -38.71
N PRO A 118 -21.86 -6.77 -37.49
CA PRO A 118 -20.52 -7.32 -37.29
C PRO A 118 -20.32 -8.65 -38.03
N ASP A 119 -21.39 -9.42 -38.31
CA ASP A 119 -21.32 -10.68 -39.06
C ASP A 119 -20.72 -10.54 -40.46
N MET A 120 -20.81 -9.34 -41.06
CA MET A 120 -20.17 -9.04 -42.35
C MET A 120 -18.64 -9.18 -42.28
N LEU A 121 -18.03 -9.04 -41.11
CA LEU A 121 -16.58 -9.21 -40.92
C LEU A 121 -16.11 -10.66 -41.18
N LEU A 122 -17.01 -11.66 -41.21
CA LEU A 122 -16.66 -13.06 -41.55
C LEU A 122 -16.16 -13.23 -42.98
N HIS A 123 -16.51 -12.30 -43.87
CA HIS A 123 -16.01 -12.30 -45.26
C HIS A 123 -14.53 -11.94 -45.35
N ILE A 124 -13.94 -11.43 -44.27
CA ILE A 124 -12.52 -11.06 -44.21
C ILE A 124 -11.67 -12.28 -43.82
N ARG A 125 -10.76 -12.65 -44.70
CA ARG A 125 -9.80 -13.75 -44.48
C ARG A 125 -8.92 -13.47 -43.25
N GLY A 126 -9.20 -14.18 -42.16
CA GLY A 126 -8.53 -14.02 -40.84
C GLY A 126 -9.48 -13.76 -39.66
N ILE A 127 -10.78 -13.55 -39.92
CA ILE A 127 -11.83 -13.38 -38.91
C ILE A 127 -12.75 -14.61 -38.91
N GLY A 128 -12.50 -15.57 -38.01
CA GLY A 128 -13.40 -16.70 -37.77
C GLY A 128 -14.47 -16.38 -36.71
N LYS A 129 -15.48 -17.26 -36.56
CA LYS A 129 -16.60 -17.09 -35.61
C LYS A 129 -16.16 -16.75 -34.17
N GLN A 130 -15.11 -17.39 -33.66
CA GLN A 130 -14.57 -17.10 -32.32
C GLN A 130 -13.92 -15.72 -32.21
N ARG A 131 -13.25 -15.24 -33.27
CA ARG A 131 -12.60 -13.93 -33.29
C ARG A 131 -13.63 -12.82 -33.49
N LEU A 132 -14.66 -13.07 -34.31
CA LEU A 132 -15.80 -12.18 -34.45
C LEU A 132 -16.50 -11.94 -33.10
N ALA A 133 -16.77 -12.99 -32.33
CA ALA A 133 -17.36 -12.86 -31.00
C ALA A 133 -16.52 -11.95 -30.09
N ARG A 134 -15.19 -12.14 -30.06
CA ARG A 134 -14.29 -11.26 -29.29
C ARG A 134 -14.32 -9.80 -29.74
N ILE A 135 -14.38 -9.55 -31.06
CA ILE A 135 -14.47 -8.20 -31.63
C ILE A 135 -15.79 -7.54 -31.21
N ARG A 136 -16.91 -8.26 -31.32
CA ARG A 136 -18.24 -7.78 -30.92
C ARG A 136 -18.29 -7.46 -29.42
N ASP A 137 -17.80 -8.36 -28.58
CA ASP A 137 -17.78 -8.16 -27.13
C ASP A 137 -16.88 -6.98 -26.74
N SER A 138 -15.69 -6.88 -27.34
CA SER A 138 -14.77 -5.76 -27.09
C SER A 138 -15.32 -4.42 -27.58
N TRP A 139 -16.00 -4.40 -28.72
CA TRP A 139 -16.63 -3.20 -29.28
C TRP A 139 -17.75 -2.69 -28.39
N GLN A 140 -18.66 -3.60 -27.99
CA GLN A 140 -19.75 -3.25 -27.10
C GLN A 140 -19.21 -2.77 -25.76
N GLN A 141 -18.26 -3.48 -25.16
CA GLN A 141 -17.63 -3.06 -23.91
C GLN A 141 -17.04 -1.65 -24.01
N GLN A 142 -16.34 -1.33 -25.10
CA GLN A 142 -15.73 -0.03 -25.29
C GLN A 142 -16.79 1.09 -25.39
N LYS A 143 -17.91 0.84 -26.09
CA LYS A 143 -19.01 1.77 -26.24
C LYS A 143 -19.65 2.13 -24.89
N GLU A 144 -19.93 1.12 -24.08
CA GLU A 144 -20.52 1.28 -22.74
C GLU A 144 -19.56 2.02 -21.79
N VAL A 145 -18.27 1.63 -21.78
CA VAL A 145 -17.23 2.32 -21.00
C VAL A 145 -17.12 3.79 -21.42
N ARG A 146 -17.17 4.08 -22.72
CA ARG A 146 -17.15 5.46 -23.25
C ARG A 146 -18.36 6.25 -22.78
N GLN A 147 -19.56 5.67 -22.78
CA GLN A 147 -20.76 6.34 -22.26
C GLN A 147 -20.64 6.66 -20.78
N ILE A 148 -20.11 5.73 -19.97
CA ILE A 148 -19.85 5.99 -18.55
C ILE A 148 -18.80 7.09 -18.38
N MET A 149 -17.73 7.10 -19.19
CA MET A 149 -16.74 8.19 -19.14
C MET A 149 -17.34 9.56 -19.45
N LEU A 150 -18.17 9.64 -20.50
CA LEU A 150 -18.86 10.88 -20.88
C LEU A 150 -19.80 11.36 -19.76
N PHE A 151 -20.60 10.45 -19.21
CA PHE A 151 -21.49 10.75 -18.09
C PHE A 151 -20.73 11.26 -16.85
N LEU A 152 -19.62 10.62 -16.47
CA LEU A 152 -18.79 11.10 -15.37
C LEU A 152 -18.13 12.45 -15.65
N HIS A 153 -17.74 12.70 -16.90
CA HIS A 153 -17.15 13.96 -17.33
C HIS A 153 -18.16 15.11 -17.32
N GLU A 154 -19.40 14.87 -17.78
CA GLU A 154 -20.51 15.83 -17.65
C GLU A 154 -20.73 16.22 -16.19
N LEU A 155 -20.62 15.24 -15.30
CA LEU A 155 -20.68 15.45 -13.86
C LEU A 155 -19.33 15.88 -13.27
N GLY A 156 -18.36 16.34 -14.07
CA GLY A 156 -17.08 16.92 -13.66
C GLY A 156 -16.16 16.01 -12.85
N ILE A 157 -16.34 14.69 -12.92
CA ILE A 157 -15.50 13.69 -12.25
C ILE A 157 -14.65 12.99 -13.32
N GLY A 158 -13.53 13.60 -13.69
CA GLY A 158 -12.59 13.00 -14.64
C GLY A 158 -11.84 11.81 -14.04
N SER A 159 -11.93 10.65 -14.68
CA SER A 159 -11.01 9.51 -14.53
C SER A 159 -11.46 8.34 -15.41
N GLY A 160 -10.88 8.17 -16.61
CA GLY A 160 -11.15 7.02 -17.48
C GLY A 160 -10.94 5.66 -16.80
N ARG A 161 -10.03 5.59 -15.80
CA ARG A 161 -9.81 4.39 -14.97
C ARG A 161 -11.00 4.05 -14.07
N ARG A 162 -11.75 5.05 -13.59
CA ARG A 162 -12.96 4.84 -12.78
C ARG A 162 -14.09 4.28 -13.63
N ALA A 163 -14.30 4.81 -14.83
CA ALA A 163 -15.32 4.31 -15.76
C ALA A 163 -15.12 2.84 -16.12
N VAL A 164 -13.88 2.42 -16.39
CA VAL A 164 -13.56 0.99 -16.63
C VAL A 164 -13.90 0.13 -15.41
N ARG A 165 -13.63 0.60 -14.19
CA ARG A 165 -13.94 -0.14 -12.96
C ARG A 165 -15.45 -0.22 -12.70
N ILE A 166 -16.17 0.89 -12.84
CA ILE A 166 -17.63 0.95 -12.72
C ILE A 166 -18.27 -0.01 -13.73
N TYR A 167 -17.81 -0.01 -14.99
CA TYR A 167 -18.31 -0.93 -16.00
C TYR A 167 -18.03 -2.40 -15.64
N LYS A 168 -16.85 -2.70 -15.08
CA LYS A 168 -16.55 -4.06 -14.61
C LYS A 168 -17.48 -4.52 -13.48
N THR A 169 -17.95 -3.60 -12.64
CA THR A 169 -18.84 -3.91 -11.50
C THR A 169 -20.30 -4.01 -11.92
N TYR A 170 -20.82 -3.02 -12.67
CA TYR A 170 -22.26 -2.91 -12.97
C TYR A 170 -22.62 -3.15 -14.44
N GLY A 171 -21.62 -3.32 -15.31
CA GLY A 171 -21.86 -3.53 -16.73
C GLY A 171 -22.63 -2.38 -17.37
N ARG A 172 -23.72 -2.72 -18.07
CA ARG A 172 -24.57 -1.76 -18.80
C ARG A 172 -25.46 -0.93 -17.87
N ASP A 173 -25.75 -1.44 -16.68
CA ASP A 173 -26.64 -0.76 -15.73
C ASP A 173 -25.92 0.33 -14.93
N ALA A 174 -24.60 0.48 -15.12
CA ALA A 174 -23.76 1.45 -14.42
C ALA A 174 -24.37 2.85 -14.28
N ILE A 175 -24.83 3.46 -15.38
CA ILE A 175 -25.38 4.82 -15.33
C ILE A 175 -26.71 4.85 -14.56
N ALA A 176 -27.56 3.84 -14.74
CA ALA A 176 -28.85 3.74 -14.06
C ALA A 176 -28.66 3.54 -12.54
N THR A 177 -27.77 2.64 -12.15
CA THR A 177 -27.39 2.40 -10.75
C THR A 177 -26.84 3.66 -10.09
N ILE A 178 -25.95 4.39 -10.78
CA ILE A 178 -25.38 5.64 -10.26
C ILE A 178 -26.44 6.72 -10.07
N ARG A 179 -27.38 6.85 -11.01
CA ARG A 179 -28.48 7.82 -10.89
C ARG A 179 -29.43 7.47 -9.74
N ALA A 180 -29.66 6.18 -9.49
CA ALA A 180 -30.52 5.72 -8.41
C ALA A 180 -29.87 5.92 -7.03
N ASN A 181 -28.60 5.55 -6.88
CA ASN A 181 -27.86 5.75 -5.64
C ASN A 181 -26.34 5.85 -5.92
N PRO A 182 -25.78 7.07 -6.03
CA PRO A 182 -24.36 7.25 -6.31
C PRO A 182 -23.46 6.81 -5.16
N TYR A 183 -23.99 6.69 -3.94
CA TYR A 183 -23.22 6.22 -2.78
C TYR A 183 -22.87 4.73 -2.85
N GLN A 184 -23.59 3.93 -3.65
CA GLN A 184 -23.22 2.53 -3.92
C GLN A 184 -21.84 2.41 -4.55
N LEU A 185 -21.42 3.41 -5.33
CA LEU A 185 -20.07 3.43 -5.90
C LEU A 185 -18.97 3.36 -4.83
N ALA A 186 -19.21 3.96 -3.67
CA ALA A 186 -18.23 3.97 -2.58
C ALA A 186 -18.08 2.60 -1.91
N ASP A 187 -19.11 1.77 -1.98
CA ASP A 187 -19.12 0.43 -1.40
C ASP A 187 -18.62 -0.62 -2.41
N ASP A 188 -19.09 -0.57 -3.67
CA ASP A 188 -18.84 -1.66 -4.63
C ASP A 188 -17.63 -1.42 -5.55
N VAL A 189 -17.19 -0.17 -5.72
CA VAL A 189 -16.15 0.17 -6.71
C VAL A 189 -14.86 0.62 -6.02
N ARG A 190 -13.89 -0.30 -5.96
CA ARG A 190 -12.57 -0.04 -5.39
C ARG A 190 -11.91 1.19 -6.00
N GLY A 191 -11.56 2.16 -5.14
CA GLY A 191 -10.91 3.41 -5.51
C GLY A 191 -11.86 4.57 -5.81
N ILE A 192 -13.18 4.36 -5.67
CA ILE A 192 -14.15 5.45 -5.50
C ILE A 192 -14.52 5.48 -4.03
N GLY A 193 -14.29 6.61 -3.36
CA GLY A 193 -14.62 6.77 -1.94
C GLY A 193 -15.85 7.65 -1.75
N PHE A 194 -16.37 7.69 -0.52
CA PHE A 194 -17.51 8.53 -0.14
C PHE A 194 -17.40 9.97 -0.65
N LYS A 195 -16.24 10.62 -0.51
CA LYS A 195 -16.04 12.00 -0.99
C LYS A 195 -16.31 12.17 -2.48
N THR A 196 -15.92 11.20 -3.29
CA THR A 196 -16.15 11.23 -4.74
C THR A 196 -17.62 10.93 -5.04
N ALA A 197 -18.24 9.99 -4.33
CA ALA A 197 -19.67 9.71 -4.45
C ALA A 197 -20.54 10.91 -4.00
N ASP A 198 -20.14 11.63 -2.95
CA ASP A 198 -20.86 12.80 -2.43
C ASP A 198 -20.77 14.00 -3.40
N GLN A 199 -19.59 14.19 -4.04
CA GLN A 199 -19.45 15.15 -5.14
C GLN A 199 -20.35 14.79 -6.34
N LEU A 200 -20.47 13.50 -6.66
CA LEU A 200 -21.34 13.02 -7.72
C LEU A 200 -22.82 13.24 -7.38
N ALA A 201 -23.23 12.87 -6.16
CA ALA A 201 -24.58 13.04 -5.63
C ALA A 201 -25.02 14.51 -5.66
N SER A 202 -24.15 15.42 -5.20
CA SER A 202 -24.42 16.85 -5.23
C SER A 202 -24.65 17.38 -6.66
N ARG A 203 -23.85 16.92 -7.64
CA ARG A 203 -24.01 17.31 -9.05
C ARG A 203 -25.22 16.68 -9.73
N LEU A 204 -25.68 15.53 -9.23
CA LEU A 204 -26.94 14.91 -9.64
C LEU A 204 -28.17 15.57 -9.01
N GLY A 205 -27.99 16.54 -8.10
CA GLY A 205 -29.08 17.24 -7.43
C GLY A 205 -29.74 16.44 -6.30
N ILE A 206 -29.03 15.46 -5.72
CA ILE A 206 -29.53 14.71 -4.56
C ILE A 206 -29.56 15.64 -3.34
N ASP A 207 -30.63 15.55 -2.56
CA ASP A 207 -30.81 16.32 -1.33
C ASP A 207 -29.64 16.10 -0.35
N PRO A 208 -28.97 17.16 0.13
CA PRO A 208 -27.95 17.08 1.18
C PRO A 208 -28.43 16.42 2.47
N HIS A 209 -29.72 16.37 2.74
CA HIS A 209 -30.32 15.70 3.91
C HIS A 209 -30.96 14.34 3.57
N SER A 210 -30.70 13.80 2.38
CA SER A 210 -31.24 12.50 1.96
C SER A 210 -30.83 11.35 2.92
N PRO A 211 -31.74 10.41 3.21
CA PRO A 211 -31.45 9.22 4.01
C PRO A 211 -30.28 8.39 3.45
N GLU A 212 -30.16 8.29 2.13
CA GLU A 212 -29.09 7.55 1.45
C GLU A 212 -27.71 8.15 1.75
N ARG A 213 -27.62 9.50 1.70
CA ARG A 213 -26.40 10.23 2.06
C ARG A 213 -26.08 10.04 3.54
N ALA A 214 -27.07 10.15 4.43
CA ALA A 214 -26.88 9.96 5.87
C ALA A 214 -26.35 8.55 6.18
N ARG A 215 -26.94 7.50 5.60
CA ARG A 215 -26.51 6.10 5.76
C ARG A 215 -25.07 5.89 5.27
N ALA A 216 -24.75 6.39 4.07
CA ALA A 216 -23.41 6.32 3.53
C ALA A 216 -22.38 7.10 4.37
N ALA A 217 -22.79 8.25 4.93
CA ALA A 217 -21.95 9.07 5.79
C ALA A 217 -21.62 8.38 7.12
N VAL A 218 -22.59 7.71 7.77
CA VAL A 218 -22.35 6.94 9.00
C VAL A 218 -21.36 5.79 8.73
N ARG A 219 -21.55 5.01 7.65
CA ARG A 219 -20.59 3.98 7.24
C ARG A 219 -19.20 4.56 7.00
N TYR A 220 -19.12 5.68 6.28
CA TYR A 220 -17.86 6.34 5.98
C TYR A 220 -17.15 6.88 7.22
N ALA A 221 -17.88 7.45 8.19
CA ALA A 221 -17.31 7.91 9.45
C ALA A 221 -16.69 6.76 10.24
N LEU A 222 -17.37 5.60 10.31
CA LEU A 222 -16.82 4.37 10.90
C LEU A 222 -15.62 3.84 10.12
N GLN A 223 -15.63 3.88 8.79
CA GLN A 223 -14.46 3.52 7.97
C GLN A 223 -13.26 4.44 8.24
N GLN A 224 -13.47 5.75 8.43
CA GLN A 224 -12.41 6.70 8.82
C GLN A 224 -11.87 6.40 10.22
N LEU A 225 -12.75 6.13 11.20
CA LEU A 225 -12.35 5.68 12.53
C LEU A 225 -11.55 4.37 12.49
N SER A 226 -11.93 3.45 11.60
CA SER A 226 -11.19 2.21 11.38
C SER A 226 -9.80 2.43 10.79
N GLN A 227 -9.65 3.39 9.87
CA GLN A 227 -8.35 3.82 9.33
C GLN A 227 -7.47 4.51 10.39
N GLU A 228 -8.05 5.06 11.45
CA GLU A 228 -7.36 5.57 12.64
C GLU A 228 -6.99 4.44 13.63
N GLY A 229 -7.36 3.20 13.33
CA GLY A 229 -7.00 2.01 14.10
C GLY A 229 -8.09 1.49 15.03
N HIS A 230 -9.32 2.02 15.00
CA HIS A 230 -10.44 1.59 15.85
C HIS A 230 -11.17 0.36 15.28
N CYS A 231 -11.53 -0.60 16.12
CA CYS A 231 -12.38 -1.74 15.74
C CYS A 231 -13.87 -1.37 15.77
N GLY A 232 -14.27 -0.71 16.85
CA GLY A 232 -15.59 -0.10 17.03
C GLY A 232 -15.42 1.24 17.73
N PHE A 233 -16.50 1.99 17.87
CA PHE A 233 -16.43 3.30 18.52
C PHE A 233 -17.74 3.61 19.26
N PRO A 234 -17.70 4.37 20.37
CA PRO A 234 -18.92 4.81 21.05
C PRO A 234 -19.90 5.46 20.08
N GLU A 235 -21.14 4.99 20.10
CA GLU A 235 -22.19 5.41 19.17
C GLU A 235 -22.37 6.94 19.11
N PRO A 236 -22.46 7.68 20.24
CA PRO A 236 -22.55 9.15 20.19
C PRO A 236 -21.38 9.79 19.44
N GLY A 237 -20.17 9.30 19.65
CA GLY A 237 -18.97 9.83 18.99
C GLY A 237 -18.90 9.54 17.49
N VAL A 238 -19.52 8.44 17.02
CA VAL A 238 -19.67 8.16 15.58
C VAL A 238 -20.62 9.19 14.96
N LEU A 239 -21.75 9.44 15.61
CA LEU A 239 -22.76 10.37 15.12
C LEU A 239 -22.23 11.81 15.11
N ASP A 240 -21.53 12.24 16.15
CA ASP A 240 -20.89 13.55 16.23
C ASP A 240 -19.87 13.75 15.10
N LYS A 241 -19.00 12.74 14.88
CA LYS A 241 -18.01 12.78 13.78
C LYS A 241 -18.71 12.82 12.42
N THR A 242 -19.81 12.08 12.27
CA THR A 242 -20.60 12.10 11.04
C THR A 242 -21.24 13.47 10.81
N GLN A 243 -21.83 14.07 11.83
CA GLN A 243 -22.41 15.41 11.76
C GLN A 243 -21.36 16.45 11.34
N GLN A 244 -20.15 16.41 11.92
CA GLN A 244 -19.05 17.29 11.52
C GLN A 244 -18.60 17.10 10.06
N LEU A 245 -18.74 15.88 9.52
CA LEU A 245 -18.34 15.58 8.14
C LEU A 245 -19.34 16.06 7.10
N VAL A 246 -20.65 15.93 7.36
CA VAL A 246 -21.70 16.14 6.34
C VAL A 246 -22.74 17.21 6.68
N GLY A 247 -22.78 17.72 7.91
CA GLY A 247 -23.69 18.77 8.36
C GLY A 247 -25.16 18.35 8.46
N ILE A 248 -25.43 17.04 8.62
CA ILE A 248 -26.79 16.49 8.74
C ILE A 248 -27.21 16.48 10.22
N ASP A 249 -28.49 16.74 10.49
CA ASP A 249 -29.06 16.72 11.84
C ASP A 249 -28.92 15.35 12.52
N LEU A 250 -28.68 15.39 13.84
CA LEU A 250 -28.40 14.19 14.64
C LEU A 250 -29.54 13.16 14.58
N ALA A 251 -30.80 13.61 14.54
CA ALA A 251 -31.97 12.73 14.46
C ALA A 251 -31.96 11.89 13.16
N LEU A 252 -31.68 12.51 12.01
CA LEU A 252 -31.58 11.81 10.73
C LEU A 252 -30.38 10.84 10.72
N LEU A 253 -29.28 11.19 11.39
CA LEU A 253 -28.12 10.31 11.52
C LEU A 253 -28.40 9.10 12.42
N GLN A 254 -29.22 9.27 13.46
CA GLN A 254 -29.69 8.17 14.30
C GLN A 254 -30.58 7.20 13.50
N ASP A 255 -31.56 7.72 12.76
CA ASP A 255 -32.42 6.90 11.88
C ASP A 255 -31.61 6.18 10.81
N ALA A 256 -30.59 6.84 10.26
CA ALA A 256 -29.66 6.25 9.31
C ALA A 256 -28.83 5.13 9.93
N ALA A 257 -28.33 5.30 11.16
CA ALA A 257 -27.61 4.26 11.89
C ALA A 257 -28.50 3.04 12.17
N GLU A 258 -29.75 3.24 12.60
CA GLU A 258 -30.73 2.16 12.79
C GLU A 258 -31.03 1.42 11.49
N SER A 259 -31.18 2.16 10.38
CA SER A 259 -31.38 1.56 9.05
C SER A 259 -30.20 0.69 8.63
N GLU A 260 -28.97 1.10 8.95
CA GLU A 260 -27.75 0.32 8.65
C GLU A 260 -27.57 -0.89 9.57
N LEU A 261 -28.05 -0.82 10.81
CA LEU A 261 -28.14 -1.96 11.72
C LEU A 261 -29.16 -2.98 11.20
N ALA A 262 -30.34 -2.53 10.79
CA ALA A 262 -31.38 -3.38 10.21
C ALA A 262 -30.93 -4.05 8.90
N ALA A 263 -30.12 -3.35 8.09
CA ALA A 263 -29.51 -3.89 6.88
C ALA A 263 -28.36 -4.89 7.16
N GLY A 264 -27.89 -4.99 8.41
CA GLY A 264 -26.79 -5.88 8.79
C GLY A 264 -25.40 -5.42 8.34
N HIS A 265 -25.26 -4.16 7.92
CA HIS A 265 -23.98 -3.54 7.57
C HIS A 265 -23.22 -3.07 8.81
N LEU A 266 -23.96 -2.64 9.83
CA LEU A 266 -23.43 -2.26 11.13
C LEU A 266 -23.83 -3.27 12.20
N VAL A 267 -23.07 -3.31 13.29
CA VAL A 267 -23.42 -4.05 14.51
C VAL A 267 -23.33 -3.10 15.69
N ARG A 268 -24.38 -3.11 16.52
CA ARG A 268 -24.39 -2.42 17.82
C ARG A 268 -24.08 -3.44 18.90
N GLU A 269 -23.09 -3.15 19.71
CA GLU A 269 -22.68 -4.00 20.83
C GLU A 269 -22.71 -3.19 22.13
N ALA A 270 -23.39 -3.75 23.14
CA ALA A 270 -23.45 -3.16 24.47
C ALA A 270 -22.15 -3.44 25.22
N VAL A 271 -21.52 -2.39 25.73
CA VAL A 271 -20.33 -2.43 26.58
C VAL A 271 -20.61 -1.73 27.92
N LEU A 272 -19.69 -1.84 28.87
CA LEU A 272 -19.84 -1.26 30.22
C LEU A 272 -20.19 0.24 30.20
N ASP A 273 -19.65 1.00 29.23
CA ASP A 273 -19.81 2.45 29.12
C ASP A 273 -20.78 2.88 27.99
N GLY A 274 -21.78 2.04 27.67
CA GLY A 274 -22.82 2.34 26.67
C GLY A 274 -22.76 1.45 25.43
N ASN A 275 -23.17 1.96 24.28
CA ASN A 275 -23.20 1.19 23.03
C ASN A 275 -22.08 1.60 22.09
N TRP A 276 -21.44 0.61 21.47
CA TRP A 276 -20.47 0.83 20.40
C TRP A 276 -21.06 0.40 19.06
N LEU A 277 -20.75 1.16 18.01
CA LEU A 277 -21.05 0.80 16.62
C LEU A 277 -19.80 0.22 15.95
N TYR A 278 -20.03 -0.82 15.16
CA TYR A 278 -19.02 -1.52 14.38
C TYR A 278 -19.45 -1.64 12.92
N LEU A 279 -18.47 -1.65 12.02
CA LEU A 279 -18.65 -2.28 10.71
C LEU A 279 -18.84 -3.78 10.92
N ALA A 280 -19.87 -4.38 10.32
CA ALA A 280 -20.22 -5.79 10.55
C ALA A 280 -19.06 -6.75 10.23
N ALA A 281 -18.30 -6.48 9.16
CA ALA A 281 -17.12 -7.27 8.80
C ALA A 281 -16.03 -7.22 9.89
N LEU A 282 -15.82 -6.06 10.50
CA LEU A 282 -14.80 -5.85 11.53
C LEU A 282 -15.23 -6.46 12.87
N HIS A 283 -16.50 -6.32 13.25
CA HIS A 283 -17.07 -7.03 14.40
C HIS A 283 -16.92 -8.55 14.27
N ARG A 284 -17.27 -9.11 13.09
CA ARG A 284 -17.09 -10.54 12.81
C ARG A 284 -15.61 -10.95 12.89
N ALA A 285 -14.69 -10.14 12.36
CA ALA A 285 -13.27 -10.42 12.43
C ALA A 285 -12.75 -10.42 13.88
N GLU A 286 -13.11 -9.42 14.68
CA GLU A 286 -12.68 -9.33 16.09
C GLU A 286 -13.26 -10.48 16.94
N THR A 287 -14.54 -10.78 16.77
CA THR A 287 -15.21 -11.91 17.44
C THR A 287 -14.58 -13.24 17.03
N GLY A 288 -14.44 -13.46 15.72
CA GLY A 288 -13.89 -14.69 15.16
C GLY A 288 -12.43 -14.89 15.51
N LEU A 289 -11.65 -13.82 15.63
CA LEU A 289 -10.27 -13.88 16.09
C LEU A 289 -10.17 -14.47 17.51
N ALA A 290 -10.97 -13.96 18.45
CA ALA A 290 -11.03 -14.48 19.81
C ALA A 290 -11.48 -15.96 19.84
N GLN A 291 -12.51 -16.31 19.07
CA GLN A 291 -13.01 -17.68 18.96
C GLN A 291 -11.96 -18.65 18.41
N HIS A 292 -11.22 -18.28 17.36
CA HIS A 292 -10.19 -19.14 16.78
C HIS A 292 -8.95 -19.27 17.67
N ILE A 293 -8.60 -18.26 18.47
CA ILE A 293 -7.58 -18.41 19.52
C ILE A 293 -8.03 -19.47 20.54
N HIS A 294 -9.25 -19.37 21.04
CA HIS A 294 -9.79 -20.36 21.98
C HIS A 294 -9.88 -21.77 21.40
N ARG A 295 -10.28 -21.89 20.13
CA ARG A 295 -10.25 -23.15 19.40
C ARG A 295 -8.86 -23.79 19.45
N LEU A 296 -7.81 -23.03 19.16
CA LEU A 296 -6.43 -23.53 19.17
C LEU A 296 -5.92 -23.83 20.60
N LEU A 297 -6.33 -23.04 21.60
CA LEU A 297 -5.98 -23.29 23.00
C LEU A 297 -6.64 -24.58 23.55
N ARG A 298 -7.84 -24.90 23.09
CA ARG A 298 -8.58 -26.12 23.48
C ARG A 298 -8.07 -27.39 22.77
N ASN A 299 -7.05 -27.30 21.92
CA ASN A 299 -6.43 -28.47 21.28
C ASN A 299 -5.94 -29.46 22.35
N ALA A 300 -6.56 -30.65 22.38
CA ALA A 300 -6.27 -31.68 23.37
C ALA A 300 -4.90 -32.35 23.17
N VAL A 301 -4.38 -32.35 21.94
CA VAL A 301 -3.12 -32.99 21.58
C VAL A 301 -2.20 -31.98 20.92
N HIS A 302 -1.02 -31.79 21.52
CA HIS A 302 0.05 -30.99 20.95
C HIS A 302 0.75 -31.77 19.82
N PRO A 303 1.11 -31.14 18.68
CA PRO A 303 1.68 -31.85 17.53
C PRO A 303 3.08 -32.42 17.80
N LEU A 304 3.82 -31.78 18.70
CA LEU A 304 5.08 -32.31 19.19
C LEU A 304 4.82 -33.51 20.12
N PRO A 305 5.41 -34.69 19.86
CA PRO A 305 5.29 -35.82 20.76
C PRO A 305 5.92 -35.52 22.12
N GLN A 306 5.56 -36.28 23.15
CA GLN A 306 6.21 -36.13 24.45
C GLN A 306 7.72 -36.35 24.32
N ILE A 307 8.49 -35.34 24.71
CA ILE A 307 9.95 -35.33 24.69
C ILE A 307 10.49 -34.91 26.05
N ASN A 308 11.70 -35.37 26.37
CA ASN A 308 12.45 -34.81 27.49
C ASN A 308 12.96 -33.41 27.10
N LEU A 309 12.32 -32.38 27.67
CA LEU A 309 12.63 -30.98 27.35
C LEU A 309 14.03 -30.55 27.78
N GLY A 310 14.56 -31.09 28.89
CA GLY A 310 15.92 -30.80 29.32
C GLY A 310 16.93 -31.27 28.27
N ALA A 311 16.81 -32.53 27.87
CA ALA A 311 17.66 -33.09 26.82
C ALA A 311 17.51 -32.36 25.47
N ALA A 312 16.29 -31.93 25.11
CA ALA A 312 16.05 -31.16 23.89
C ALA A 312 16.69 -29.77 23.92
N LEU A 313 16.67 -29.09 25.08
CA LEU A 313 17.32 -27.79 25.28
C LEU A 313 18.84 -27.90 25.20
N ASP A 314 19.41 -28.94 25.82
CA ASP A 314 20.86 -29.18 25.77
C ASP A 314 21.29 -29.52 24.34
N TRP A 315 20.53 -30.38 23.66
CA TRP A 315 20.76 -30.75 22.27
C TRP A 315 20.72 -29.54 21.33
N VAL A 316 19.73 -28.65 21.45
CA VAL A 316 19.61 -27.49 20.55
C VAL A 316 20.69 -26.46 20.79
N GLN A 317 21.10 -26.24 22.05
CA GLN A 317 22.20 -25.37 22.41
C GLN A 317 23.52 -25.87 21.81
N GLN A 318 23.80 -27.17 21.90
CA GLN A 318 24.98 -27.78 21.28
C GLN A 318 24.94 -27.74 19.75
N ARG A 319 23.78 -28.04 19.15
CA ARG A 319 23.61 -28.07 17.69
C ARG A 319 23.79 -26.70 17.04
N LEU A 320 23.31 -25.64 17.70
CA LEU A 320 23.37 -24.27 17.19
C LEU A 320 24.61 -23.51 17.69
N ASP A 321 25.41 -24.11 18.57
CA ASP A 321 26.55 -23.47 19.26
C ASP A 321 26.14 -22.16 19.94
N ILE A 322 25.08 -22.22 20.74
CA ILE A 322 24.50 -21.07 21.46
C ILE A 322 24.21 -21.39 22.91
N GLU A 323 24.20 -20.36 23.75
CA GLU A 323 23.70 -20.43 25.12
C GLU A 323 22.40 -19.63 25.23
N LEU A 324 21.32 -20.30 25.65
CA LEU A 324 20.01 -19.67 25.81
C LEU A 324 19.88 -19.03 27.20
N ALA A 325 19.43 -17.78 27.23
CA ALA A 325 19.04 -17.07 28.45
C ALA A 325 17.87 -17.76 29.17
N ALA A 326 17.66 -17.47 30.45
CA ALA A 326 16.60 -18.11 31.24
C ALA A 326 15.21 -17.89 30.62
N GLY A 327 14.89 -16.64 30.24
CA GLY A 327 13.63 -16.31 29.56
C GLY A 327 13.48 -16.96 28.17
N GLN A 328 14.58 -17.21 27.46
CA GLN A 328 14.55 -17.94 26.19
C GLN A 328 14.32 -19.44 26.40
N ARG A 329 14.94 -20.04 27.42
CA ARG A 329 14.69 -21.44 27.79
C ARG A 329 13.22 -21.66 28.15
N GLU A 330 12.64 -20.77 28.94
CA GLU A 330 11.22 -20.78 29.27
C GLU A 330 10.35 -20.68 28.00
N ALA A 331 10.69 -19.77 27.08
CA ALA A 331 9.96 -19.62 25.83
C ALA A 331 9.99 -20.88 24.95
N VAL A 332 11.14 -21.56 24.84
CA VAL A 332 11.23 -22.86 24.13
C VAL A 332 10.37 -23.91 24.82
N GLN A 333 10.40 -23.99 26.14
CA GLN A 333 9.60 -24.96 26.91
C GLN A 333 8.10 -24.72 26.72
N LEU A 334 7.67 -23.46 26.75
CA LEU A 334 6.28 -23.08 26.47
C LEU A 334 5.88 -23.48 25.06
N ALA A 335 6.70 -23.17 24.05
CA ALA A 335 6.43 -23.52 22.65
C ALA A 335 6.35 -25.04 22.41
N CYS A 336 7.02 -25.86 23.23
CA CYS A 336 6.95 -27.32 23.13
C CYS A 336 5.76 -27.94 23.89
N ARG A 337 5.08 -27.17 24.76
CA ARG A 337 3.99 -27.66 25.63
C ARG A 337 2.64 -27.08 25.29
N GLN A 338 2.60 -25.87 24.73
CA GLN A 338 1.40 -25.07 24.56
C GLN A 338 1.09 -24.93 23.07
N SER A 339 -0.18 -25.09 22.71
CA SER A 339 -0.65 -25.01 21.33
C SER A 339 -0.60 -23.60 20.76
N VAL A 340 -0.65 -22.57 21.61
CA VAL A 340 -0.47 -21.17 21.20
C VAL A 340 0.44 -20.47 22.20
N VAL A 341 1.49 -19.81 21.72
CA VAL A 341 2.44 -19.04 22.56
C VAL A 341 2.73 -17.69 21.93
N VAL A 342 2.78 -16.66 22.77
CA VAL A 342 3.27 -15.34 22.37
C VAL A 342 4.68 -15.12 22.91
N ILE A 343 5.60 -14.73 22.04
CA ILE A 343 6.97 -14.37 22.37
C ILE A 343 7.15 -12.87 22.07
N THR A 344 7.41 -12.08 23.10
CA THR A 344 7.61 -10.63 22.96
C THR A 344 8.95 -10.20 23.53
N GLY A 345 9.58 -9.21 22.91
CA GLY A 345 10.78 -8.60 23.44
C GLY A 345 11.33 -7.51 22.53
N GLY A 346 12.21 -6.67 23.08
CA GLY A 346 12.82 -5.54 22.37
C GLY A 346 13.93 -5.94 21.38
N PRO A 347 14.71 -4.98 20.86
CA PRO A 347 15.93 -5.26 20.10
C PRO A 347 16.98 -5.95 20.98
N GLY A 348 17.81 -6.81 20.39
CA GLY A 348 18.98 -7.37 21.09
C GLY A 348 18.71 -8.47 22.12
N VAL A 349 17.46 -8.91 22.30
CA VAL A 349 17.08 -10.02 23.22
C VAL A 349 17.10 -11.42 22.56
N GLY A 350 17.57 -11.51 21.32
CA GLY A 350 17.75 -12.79 20.61
C GLY A 350 16.47 -13.52 20.18
N LYS A 351 15.37 -12.80 19.88
CA LYS A 351 14.10 -13.38 19.39
C LYS A 351 14.32 -14.35 18.21
N THR A 352 15.13 -13.96 17.25
CA THR A 352 15.42 -14.76 16.05
C THR A 352 16.18 -16.05 16.38
N THR A 353 17.16 -15.98 17.29
CA THR A 353 17.87 -17.16 17.79
C THR A 353 16.92 -18.13 18.47
N LEU A 354 16.00 -17.62 19.29
CA LEU A 354 14.96 -18.41 19.94
C LEU A 354 14.04 -19.11 18.93
N VAL A 355 13.58 -18.39 17.89
CA VAL A 355 12.77 -18.97 16.82
C VAL A 355 13.52 -20.11 16.11
N ARG A 356 14.82 -19.94 15.81
CA ARG A 356 15.66 -21.01 15.25
C ARG A 356 15.71 -22.23 16.16
N SER A 357 15.88 -22.04 17.47
CA SER A 357 15.90 -23.16 18.42
C SER A 357 14.60 -23.95 18.42
N ILE A 358 13.45 -23.26 18.42
CA ILE A 358 12.12 -23.91 18.35
C ILE A 358 12.00 -24.70 17.05
N LEU A 359 12.37 -24.10 15.91
CA LEU A 359 12.32 -24.73 14.60
C LEU A 359 13.17 -26.00 14.51
N GLU A 360 14.38 -25.99 15.05
CA GLU A 360 15.27 -27.15 15.04
C GLU A 360 14.69 -28.32 15.84
N ILE A 361 14.10 -28.06 17.01
CA ILE A 361 13.46 -29.09 17.85
C ILE A 361 12.29 -29.75 17.11
N PHE A 362 11.40 -28.95 16.51
CA PHE A 362 10.24 -29.48 15.79
C PHE A 362 10.65 -30.26 14.52
N THR A 363 11.70 -29.80 13.84
CA THR A 363 12.18 -30.44 12.61
C THR A 363 12.91 -31.74 12.90
N ALA A 364 13.62 -31.84 14.02
CA ALA A 364 14.19 -33.10 14.49
C ALA A 364 13.12 -34.19 14.72
N LYS A 365 11.87 -33.79 14.94
CA LYS A 365 10.69 -34.67 15.02
C LYS A 365 9.90 -34.79 13.71
N LYS A 366 10.48 -34.35 12.59
CA LYS A 366 9.91 -34.41 11.24
C LYS A 366 8.59 -33.64 11.08
N LEU A 367 8.36 -32.63 11.91
CA LEU A 367 7.18 -31.77 11.81
C LEU A 367 7.36 -30.69 10.74
N GLN A 368 6.30 -30.39 10.01
CA GLN A 368 6.27 -29.35 8.99
C GLN A 368 6.12 -27.97 9.64
N CYS A 369 7.18 -27.18 9.52
CA CYS A 369 7.23 -25.81 10.05
C CYS A 369 6.90 -24.80 8.95
N VAL A 370 5.90 -23.95 9.18
CA VAL A 370 5.45 -22.89 8.27
C VAL A 370 5.82 -21.54 8.87
N LEU A 371 6.54 -20.73 8.10
CA LEU A 371 7.04 -19.42 8.51
C LEU A 371 6.33 -18.30 7.75
N ALA A 372 5.77 -17.35 8.48
CA ALA A 372 5.07 -16.22 7.91
C ALA A 372 5.46 -14.89 8.56
N ALA A 373 5.30 -13.81 7.82
CA ALA A 373 5.40 -12.44 8.32
C ALA A 373 4.42 -11.51 7.55
N PRO A 374 4.05 -10.34 8.10
CA PRO A 374 3.09 -9.44 7.44
C PRO A 374 3.62 -8.79 6.16
N THR A 375 4.94 -8.55 6.05
CA THR A 375 5.57 -7.90 4.89
C THR A 375 6.59 -8.79 4.20
N GLY A 376 6.83 -8.54 2.91
CA GLY A 376 7.82 -9.30 2.12
C GLY A 376 9.22 -9.24 2.73
N ARG A 377 9.60 -8.07 3.24
CA ARG A 377 10.88 -7.85 3.92
C ARG A 377 11.04 -8.64 5.21
N ALA A 378 10.02 -8.60 6.08
CA ALA A 378 10.05 -9.35 7.33
C ALA A 378 10.13 -10.85 7.03
N ALA A 379 9.39 -11.33 6.02
CA ALA A 379 9.46 -12.73 5.58
C ALA A 379 10.86 -13.08 5.06
N LYS A 380 11.46 -12.23 4.21
CA LYS A 380 12.81 -12.46 3.69
C LYS A 380 13.86 -12.52 4.81
N ARG A 381 13.81 -11.58 5.76
CA ARG A 381 14.70 -11.58 6.93
C ARG A 381 14.51 -12.83 7.78
N LEU A 382 13.26 -13.21 8.04
CA LEU A 382 12.95 -14.44 8.76
C LEU A 382 13.54 -15.66 8.03
N ALA A 383 13.48 -15.68 6.70
CA ALA A 383 14.08 -16.73 5.89
C ALA A 383 15.61 -16.77 5.99
N GLU A 384 16.29 -15.64 5.80
CA GLU A 384 17.75 -15.52 5.90
C GLU A 384 18.28 -15.96 7.27
N THR A 385 17.61 -15.50 8.33
CA THR A 385 18.06 -15.76 9.68
C THR A 385 17.77 -17.18 10.14
N THR A 386 16.66 -17.77 9.71
CA THR A 386 16.33 -19.16 10.06
C THR A 386 16.93 -20.20 9.12
N GLY A 387 17.39 -19.79 7.93
CA GLY A 387 17.85 -20.70 6.88
C GLY A 387 16.71 -21.50 6.23
N ARG A 388 15.47 -21.01 6.31
CA ARG A 388 14.26 -21.72 5.85
C ARG A 388 13.39 -20.81 5.00
N THR A 389 12.50 -21.39 4.19
CA THR A 389 11.56 -20.60 3.39
C THR A 389 10.51 -19.93 4.28
N ALA A 390 10.33 -18.62 4.14
CA ALA A 390 9.25 -17.87 4.78
C ALA A 390 8.52 -17.03 3.73
N THR A 391 7.22 -16.83 3.94
CA THR A 391 6.35 -16.09 3.00
C THR A 391 5.55 -15.01 3.70
N THR A 392 4.94 -14.10 2.94
CA THR A 392 3.98 -13.17 3.52
C THR A 392 2.68 -13.88 3.92
N ILE A 393 1.95 -13.37 4.91
CA ILE A 393 0.63 -13.91 5.28
C ILE A 393 -0.30 -13.96 4.05
N HIS A 394 -0.30 -12.90 3.24
CA HIS A 394 -1.11 -12.82 2.02
C HIS A 394 -0.78 -13.93 1.01
N ARG A 395 0.51 -14.23 0.80
CA ARG A 395 0.94 -15.30 -0.09
C ARG A 395 0.62 -16.68 0.48
N LEU A 396 0.82 -16.86 1.79
CA LEU A 396 0.51 -18.11 2.49
C LEU A 396 -0.99 -18.45 2.41
N LEU A 397 -1.85 -17.43 2.50
CA LEU A 397 -3.30 -17.57 2.42
C LEU A 397 -3.85 -17.61 0.99
N GLU A 398 -2.98 -17.54 -0.02
CA GLU A 398 -3.35 -17.50 -1.45
C GLU A 398 -4.36 -16.38 -1.76
N PHE A 399 -4.03 -15.15 -1.35
CA PHE A 399 -4.86 -13.96 -1.59
C PHE A 399 -5.13 -13.73 -3.09
N ASP A 400 -6.40 -13.55 -3.43
CA ASP A 400 -6.84 -13.18 -4.77
C ASP A 400 -7.05 -11.65 -4.86
N PRO A 401 -6.22 -10.91 -5.61
CA PRO A 401 -6.34 -9.46 -5.72
C PRO A 401 -7.58 -8.98 -6.49
N VAL A 402 -8.22 -9.87 -7.27
CA VAL A 402 -9.42 -9.56 -8.06
C VAL A 402 -10.66 -9.60 -7.20
N THR A 403 -10.86 -10.68 -6.43
CA THR A 403 -12.02 -10.81 -5.53
C THR A 403 -11.78 -10.16 -4.17
N GLY A 404 -10.52 -10.02 -3.75
CA GLY A 404 -10.16 -9.56 -2.42
C GLY A 404 -10.26 -10.66 -1.35
N ASP A 405 -10.48 -11.91 -1.75
CA ASP A 405 -10.66 -13.05 -0.84
C ASP A 405 -9.39 -13.87 -0.65
N PHE A 406 -9.39 -14.66 0.43
CA PHE A 406 -8.35 -15.65 0.72
C PHE A 406 -8.87 -17.05 0.41
N LYS A 407 -8.13 -17.80 -0.42
CA LYS A 407 -8.50 -19.19 -0.76
C LYS A 407 -8.31 -20.14 0.40
N ARG A 408 -7.32 -19.90 1.26
CA ARG A 408 -7.10 -20.68 2.48
C ARG A 408 -7.98 -20.15 3.61
N ASN A 409 -8.75 -21.06 4.22
CA ASN A 409 -9.71 -20.76 5.28
C ASN A 409 -9.99 -22.04 6.09
N GLN A 410 -11.04 -22.03 6.92
CA GLN A 410 -11.37 -23.19 7.77
C GLN A 410 -11.78 -24.44 6.97
N GLN A 411 -12.41 -24.27 5.81
CA GLN A 411 -12.81 -25.38 4.93
C GLN A 411 -11.61 -25.90 4.12
N GLN A 412 -10.65 -25.03 3.81
CA GLN A 412 -9.40 -25.36 3.13
C GLN A 412 -8.20 -24.89 3.95
N PRO A 413 -7.86 -25.59 5.04
CA PRO A 413 -6.81 -25.17 5.96
C PRO A 413 -5.42 -25.20 5.33
N LEU A 414 -4.49 -24.53 6.01
CA LEU A 414 -3.06 -24.60 5.72
C LEU A 414 -2.52 -25.99 6.07
N LYS A 415 -1.43 -26.38 5.40
CA LYS A 415 -0.71 -27.63 5.68
C LYS A 415 0.52 -27.31 6.51
N GLY A 416 0.60 -27.83 7.72
CA GLY A 416 1.71 -27.62 8.63
C GLY A 416 1.35 -27.99 10.07
N ASP A 417 2.39 -28.25 10.87
CA ASP A 417 2.26 -28.65 12.28
C ASP A 417 2.65 -27.51 13.23
N LEU A 418 3.68 -26.72 12.85
CA LEU A 418 4.13 -25.54 13.57
C LEU A 418 4.00 -24.31 12.66
N PHE A 419 3.26 -23.30 13.11
CA PHE A 419 3.15 -22.02 12.45
C PHE A 419 3.88 -20.97 13.28
N VAL A 420 4.88 -20.32 12.68
CA VAL A 420 5.55 -19.17 13.31
C VAL A 420 5.18 -17.92 12.52
N LEU A 421 4.57 -16.96 13.22
CA LEU A 421 4.28 -15.65 12.67
C LEU A 421 5.18 -14.61 13.34
N ASP A 422 6.08 -14.00 12.56
CA ASP A 422 6.97 -12.94 13.04
C ASP A 422 6.43 -11.54 12.73
N GLU A 423 6.92 -10.53 13.44
CA GLU A 423 6.49 -9.12 13.36
C GLU A 423 4.96 -8.94 13.57
N VAL A 424 4.38 -9.68 14.52
CA VAL A 424 2.92 -9.66 14.82
C VAL A 424 2.42 -8.27 15.23
N SER A 425 3.30 -7.38 15.70
CA SER A 425 2.96 -5.97 15.99
C SER A 425 2.38 -5.23 14.78
N MET A 426 2.70 -5.64 13.56
CA MET A 426 2.19 -5.05 12.32
C MET A 426 0.86 -5.66 11.85
N VAL A 427 0.38 -6.73 12.47
CA VAL A 427 -0.80 -7.49 12.02
C VAL A 427 -2.07 -6.86 12.62
N ASP A 428 -3.01 -6.47 11.77
CA ASP A 428 -4.33 -5.97 12.17
C ASP A 428 -5.33 -7.10 12.45
N VAL A 429 -6.49 -6.75 13.01
CA VAL A 429 -7.53 -7.71 13.41
C VAL A 429 -8.05 -8.51 12.21
N PHE A 430 -8.18 -7.90 11.03
CA PHE A 430 -8.69 -8.58 9.85
C PHE A 430 -7.71 -9.64 9.36
N LEU A 431 -6.44 -9.28 9.17
CA LEU A 431 -5.41 -10.21 8.71
C LEU A 431 -5.14 -11.31 9.74
N ALA A 432 -5.15 -10.98 11.03
CA ALA A 432 -5.03 -11.97 12.11
C ALA A 432 -6.20 -12.97 12.08
N TYR A 433 -7.43 -12.49 11.94
CA TYR A 433 -8.62 -13.35 11.84
C TYR A 433 -8.52 -14.31 10.66
N GLN A 434 -8.17 -13.79 9.47
CA GLN A 434 -8.04 -14.60 8.25
C GLN A 434 -6.95 -15.66 8.38
N PHE A 435 -5.82 -15.30 8.99
CA PHE A 435 -4.73 -16.24 9.25
C PHE A 435 -5.16 -17.35 10.23
N LEU A 436 -5.68 -17.02 11.41
CA LEU A 436 -6.06 -18.02 12.41
C LEU A 436 -7.18 -18.94 11.93
N ARG A 437 -8.11 -18.43 11.13
CA ARG A 437 -9.18 -19.22 10.52
C ARG A 437 -8.63 -20.31 9.58
N ALA A 438 -7.47 -20.09 8.98
CA ALA A 438 -6.82 -21.04 8.08
C ALA A 438 -5.85 -22.01 8.80
N VAL A 439 -5.50 -21.76 10.06
CA VAL A 439 -4.65 -22.68 10.84
C VAL A 439 -5.45 -23.94 11.19
N PRO A 440 -4.94 -25.15 10.88
CA PRO A 440 -5.64 -26.40 11.17
C PRO A 440 -5.75 -26.67 12.67
N ASP A 441 -6.75 -27.47 13.05
CA ASP A 441 -6.85 -28.01 14.41
C ASP A 441 -5.64 -28.90 14.72
N GLY A 442 -5.19 -28.93 15.97
CA GLY A 442 -4.01 -29.69 16.39
C GLY A 442 -2.65 -29.10 16.01
N ALA A 443 -2.58 -27.95 15.33
CA ALA A 443 -1.32 -27.26 15.08
C ALA A 443 -0.86 -26.42 16.29
N CYS A 444 0.46 -26.18 16.34
CA CYS A 444 1.12 -25.26 17.26
C CYS A 444 1.33 -23.91 16.58
N LEU A 445 1.01 -22.82 17.29
CA LEU A 445 1.15 -21.45 16.81
C LEU A 445 2.08 -20.66 17.73
N VAL A 446 3.15 -20.11 17.15
CA VAL A 446 4.09 -19.22 17.83
C VAL A 446 3.99 -17.82 17.21
N LEU A 447 3.54 -16.86 18.01
CA LEU A 447 3.40 -15.46 17.64
C LEU A 447 4.60 -14.67 18.18
N VAL A 448 5.38 -14.04 17.30
CA VAL A 448 6.60 -13.32 17.66
C VAL A 448 6.47 -11.85 17.28
N GLY A 449 6.83 -10.95 18.19
CA GLY A 449 6.80 -9.52 17.89
C GLY A 449 7.41 -8.65 18.99
N ASP A 450 7.38 -7.35 18.76
CA ASP A 450 7.77 -6.34 19.74
C ASP A 450 6.56 -5.43 20.00
N VAL A 451 5.97 -5.57 21.20
CA VAL A 451 4.79 -4.81 21.61
C VAL A 451 5.05 -3.30 21.75
N ASP A 452 6.32 -2.90 21.88
CA ASP A 452 6.73 -1.50 22.07
C ASP A 452 6.97 -0.78 20.72
N GLN A 453 6.98 -1.53 19.61
CA GLN A 453 6.99 -0.94 18.27
C GLN A 453 5.64 -0.32 17.90
N LEU A 454 5.62 0.41 16.78
CA LEU A 454 4.39 0.93 16.21
C LEU A 454 3.37 -0.20 15.99
N PRO A 455 2.10 0.02 16.36
CA PRO A 455 1.04 -0.92 16.07
C PRO A 455 0.78 -1.04 14.57
N SER A 456 -0.07 -1.99 14.19
CA SER A 456 -0.56 -2.16 12.82
C SER A 456 -1.17 -0.86 12.27
N VAL A 457 -1.07 -0.64 10.96
CA VAL A 457 -1.74 0.48 10.30
C VAL A 457 -3.27 0.27 10.29
N GLY A 458 -3.70 -0.98 10.16
CA GLY A 458 -5.12 -1.36 10.22
C GLY A 458 -5.70 -1.36 11.63
N PRO A 459 -7.00 -1.70 11.76
CA PRO A 459 -7.72 -1.63 13.03
C PRO A 459 -7.25 -2.66 14.07
N GLY A 460 -7.34 -2.24 15.34
CA GLY A 460 -7.05 -3.04 16.52
C GLY A 460 -5.57 -3.05 16.92
N ARG A 461 -5.24 -3.81 17.96
CA ARG A 461 -3.88 -3.93 18.51
C ARG A 461 -3.62 -5.37 18.96
N VAL A 462 -3.72 -6.29 18.00
CA VAL A 462 -3.74 -7.75 18.20
C VAL A 462 -2.67 -8.24 19.19
N LEU A 463 -1.40 -7.94 18.95
CA LEU A 463 -0.31 -8.39 19.84
C LEU A 463 -0.48 -7.88 21.28
N ALA A 464 -0.83 -6.61 21.44
CA ALA A 464 -0.99 -6.00 22.76
C ALA A 464 -2.20 -6.59 23.50
N ASP A 465 -3.34 -6.78 22.82
CA ASP A 465 -4.55 -7.33 23.42
C ASP A 465 -4.39 -8.81 23.78
N LEU A 466 -3.70 -9.61 22.95
CA LEU A 466 -3.35 -10.99 23.25
C LEU A 466 -2.52 -11.07 24.55
N ILE A 467 -1.51 -10.20 24.69
CA ILE A 467 -0.67 -10.12 25.89
C ILE A 467 -1.48 -9.64 27.10
N ALA A 468 -2.29 -8.60 26.94
CA ALA A 468 -3.09 -8.01 28.02
C ALA A 468 -4.19 -8.96 28.52
N SER A 469 -4.73 -9.82 27.65
CA SER A 469 -5.79 -10.77 28.01
C SER A 469 -5.39 -11.71 29.15
N ARG A 470 -4.10 -12.07 29.24
CA ARG A 470 -3.53 -13.10 30.14
C ARG A 470 -4.12 -14.51 29.97
N VAL A 471 -4.82 -14.75 28.87
CA VAL A 471 -5.40 -16.05 28.53
C VAL A 471 -4.36 -16.97 27.88
N LEU A 472 -3.44 -16.39 27.11
CA LEU A 472 -2.38 -17.11 26.42
C LEU A 472 -1.07 -17.09 27.24
N PRO A 473 -0.24 -18.15 27.14
CA PRO A 473 1.11 -18.11 27.66
C PRO A 473 1.96 -17.10 26.89
N VAL A 474 2.57 -16.17 27.63
CA VAL A 474 3.41 -15.10 27.08
C VAL A 474 4.82 -15.24 27.65
N ALA A 475 5.80 -15.43 26.78
CA ALA A 475 7.21 -15.32 27.13
C ALA A 475 7.73 -13.92 26.81
N ARG A 476 8.10 -13.15 27.84
CA ARG A 476 8.68 -11.81 27.69
C ARG A 476 10.19 -11.87 27.87
N LEU A 477 10.93 -11.64 26.79
CA LEU A 477 12.39 -11.62 26.80
C LEU A 477 12.90 -10.24 27.25
N THR A 478 13.61 -10.22 28.37
CA THR A 478 14.16 -8.99 28.99
C THR A 478 15.68 -8.95 29.00
N GLU A 479 16.34 -10.11 28.94
CA GLU A 479 17.79 -10.23 28.97
C GLU A 479 18.40 -9.77 27.64
N VAL A 480 19.16 -8.67 27.69
CA VAL A 480 19.93 -8.15 26.56
C VAL A 480 21.30 -8.81 26.56
N PHE A 481 21.67 -9.45 25.45
CA PHE A 481 22.97 -10.13 25.35
C PHE A 481 24.14 -9.15 25.48
N ARG A 482 25.27 -9.59 26.04
CA ARG A 482 26.43 -8.75 26.36
C ARG A 482 26.92 -7.89 25.18
N GLN A 483 26.95 -8.45 23.98
CA GLN A 483 27.32 -7.72 22.76
C GLN A 483 26.32 -6.60 22.41
N ALA A 484 25.02 -6.85 22.63
CA ALA A 484 23.96 -5.87 22.43
C ALA A 484 23.85 -4.87 23.61
N ALA A 485 24.26 -5.24 24.82
CA ALA A 485 24.23 -4.35 25.98
C ALA A 485 25.27 -3.22 25.90
N GLN A 486 26.36 -3.43 25.15
CA GLN A 486 27.37 -2.41 24.85
C GLN A 486 26.94 -1.44 23.75
N SER A 487 25.90 -1.78 22.96
CA SER A 487 25.36 -0.94 21.91
C SER A 487 24.62 0.26 22.50
N ARG A 488 25.02 1.48 22.13
CA ARG A 488 24.28 2.69 22.51
C ARG A 488 22.95 2.78 21.78
N ILE A 489 22.79 2.13 20.63
CA ILE A 489 21.49 2.01 19.94
C ILE A 489 20.49 1.28 20.84
N VAL A 490 20.87 0.12 21.37
CA VAL A 490 20.01 -0.72 22.21
C VAL A 490 19.68 0.00 23.52
N THR A 491 20.69 0.51 24.24
CA THR A 491 20.45 1.25 25.51
C THR A 491 19.64 2.53 25.30
N SER A 492 19.82 3.22 24.16
CA SER A 492 18.99 4.36 23.79
C SER A 492 17.54 3.94 23.50
N ALA A 493 17.31 2.84 22.79
CA ALA A 493 15.97 2.33 22.53
C ALA A 493 15.23 2.00 23.83
N TYR A 494 15.88 1.31 24.79
CA TYR A 494 15.29 1.04 26.11
C TYR A 494 15.03 2.31 26.91
N SER A 495 15.94 3.30 26.86
CA SER A 495 15.73 4.60 27.50
C SER A 495 14.49 5.30 26.93
N ILE A 496 14.39 5.39 25.60
CA ILE A 496 13.26 5.99 24.89
C ILE A 496 11.96 5.29 25.27
N ASN A 497 11.93 3.95 25.26
CA ASN A 497 10.75 3.16 25.62
C ASN A 497 10.30 3.40 27.08
N ALA A 498 11.26 3.54 27.99
CA ALA A 498 11.02 3.90 29.39
C ALA A 498 10.63 5.39 29.60
N GLY A 499 10.52 6.19 28.54
CA GLY A 499 10.22 7.62 28.64
C GLY A 499 11.39 8.46 29.17
N ARG A 500 12.61 7.93 29.12
CA ARG A 500 13.85 8.62 29.52
C ARG A 500 14.63 9.05 28.28
N LEU A 501 15.29 10.20 28.36
CA LEU A 501 16.15 10.65 27.27
C LEU A 501 17.33 9.67 27.10
N PRO A 502 17.72 9.37 25.84
CA PRO A 502 18.93 8.61 25.60
C PRO A 502 20.16 9.40 26.03
N ASP A 503 21.27 8.70 26.27
CA ASP A 503 22.54 9.34 26.57
C ASP A 503 23.06 10.09 25.33
N LEU A 504 23.13 11.42 25.44
CA LEU A 504 23.58 12.31 24.37
C LEU A 504 25.05 12.72 24.52
N THR A 505 25.77 12.15 25.50
CA THR A 505 27.18 12.48 25.74
C THR A 505 28.04 12.09 24.53
N ARG A 506 28.92 13.01 24.14
CA ARG A 506 29.90 12.74 23.08
C ARG A 506 31.00 11.84 23.64
N SER A 507 31.20 10.69 22.99
CA SER A 507 32.35 9.84 23.26
C SER A 507 33.54 10.27 22.38
N PRO A 508 34.78 10.25 22.89
CA PRO A 508 35.98 10.37 22.05
C PRO A 508 36.12 9.17 21.10
N ASP A 509 35.66 7.99 21.52
CA ASP A 509 35.66 6.77 20.71
C ASP A 509 34.48 6.72 19.74
N LEU A 510 34.63 5.91 18.68
CA LEU A 510 33.54 5.60 17.76
C LEU A 510 32.46 4.79 18.49
N THR A 511 31.23 5.29 18.42
CA THR A 511 30.02 4.66 18.95
C THR A 511 29.05 4.40 17.82
N ASP A 512 27.96 3.69 18.12
CA ASP A 512 26.91 3.31 17.18
C ASP A 512 25.68 4.23 17.27
N PHE A 513 25.59 5.13 18.24
CA PHE A 513 24.49 6.10 18.38
C PHE A 513 25.02 7.52 18.57
N TYR A 514 24.46 8.47 17.82
CA TYR A 514 24.82 9.89 17.90
C TYR A 514 23.59 10.81 17.84
N PHE A 515 23.72 11.97 18.49
CA PHE A 515 22.77 13.08 18.36
C PHE A 515 23.50 14.33 17.86
N HIS A 516 23.03 14.88 16.74
CA HIS A 516 23.50 16.12 16.17
C HIS A 516 22.44 17.20 16.36
N ALA A 517 22.72 18.15 17.25
CA ALA A 517 21.82 19.26 17.56
C ALA A 517 21.75 20.24 16.39
N ALA A 518 20.53 20.49 15.91
CA ALA A 518 20.22 21.54 14.92
C ALA A 518 18.78 21.99 15.10
N GLU A 519 18.54 23.30 15.19
CA GLU A 519 17.19 23.85 15.41
C GLU A 519 16.50 24.14 14.07
N GLU A 520 17.18 24.83 13.15
CA GLU A 520 16.58 25.24 11.88
C GLU A 520 16.43 24.06 10.90
N PRO A 521 15.26 23.89 10.26
CA PRO A 521 15.05 22.85 9.25
C PRO A 521 16.14 22.81 8.18
N GLU A 522 16.56 23.95 7.63
CA GLU A 522 17.56 24.05 6.55
C GLU A 522 18.94 23.58 7.03
N ALA A 523 19.25 23.81 8.31
CA ALA A 523 20.48 23.30 8.92
C ALA A 523 20.40 21.77 9.10
N ILE A 524 19.25 21.22 9.48
CA ILE A 524 19.01 19.78 9.57
C ILE A 524 19.18 19.13 8.19
N GLN A 525 18.56 19.68 7.14
CA GLN A 525 18.70 19.17 5.77
C GLN A 525 20.16 19.17 5.31
N ARG A 526 20.87 20.30 5.42
CA ARG A 526 22.30 20.39 5.04
C ARG A 526 23.14 19.38 5.78
N THR A 527 22.87 19.18 7.07
CA THR A 527 23.56 18.19 7.89
C THR A 527 23.29 16.77 7.41
N ILE A 528 22.04 16.43 7.09
CA ILE A 528 21.68 15.10 6.56
C ILE A 528 22.42 14.84 5.26
N VAL A 529 22.40 15.78 4.31
CA VAL A 529 23.11 15.64 3.03
C VAL A 529 24.60 15.38 3.27
N ARG A 530 25.23 16.17 4.14
CA ARG A 530 26.66 16.03 4.48
C ARG A 530 26.97 14.70 5.18
N LEU A 531 26.08 14.22 6.04
CA LEU A 531 26.23 12.94 6.72
C LEU A 531 26.16 11.78 5.74
N VAL A 532 25.15 11.78 4.87
CA VAL A 532 24.94 10.69 3.89
C VAL A 532 26.05 10.67 2.84
N ARG A 533 26.41 11.83 2.27
CA ARG A 533 27.35 11.92 1.14
C ARG A 533 28.82 11.77 1.53
N GLU A 534 29.22 12.34 2.67
CA GLU A 534 30.64 12.50 3.04
C GLU A 534 30.96 11.78 4.34
N ARG A 535 30.40 12.25 5.48
CA ARG A 535 30.93 11.88 6.80
C ARG A 535 30.75 10.41 7.16
N ILE A 536 29.62 9.80 6.82
CA ILE A 536 29.36 8.40 7.16
C ILE A 536 30.16 7.47 6.26
N PRO A 537 30.18 7.65 4.92
CA PRO A 537 31.09 6.91 4.04
C PRO A 537 32.56 7.01 4.47
N ASP A 538 33.07 8.22 4.71
CA ASP A 538 34.49 8.44 5.04
C ASP A 538 34.91 7.81 6.37
N ARG A 539 34.03 7.87 7.39
CA ARG A 539 34.38 7.47 8.76
C ARG A 539 33.98 6.03 9.11
N PHE A 540 32.94 5.49 8.47
CA PHE A 540 32.39 4.16 8.78
C PHE A 540 32.44 3.18 7.60
N GLY A 541 32.89 3.63 6.42
CA GLY A 541 33.01 2.79 5.22
C GLY A 541 31.67 2.25 4.72
N LEU A 542 30.58 3.00 4.92
CA LEU A 542 29.23 2.60 4.50
C LEU A 542 28.91 3.19 3.14
N ASN A 543 28.28 2.40 2.27
CA ASN A 543 27.88 2.86 0.95
C ASN A 543 26.68 3.82 1.07
N PRO A 544 26.77 5.06 0.56
CA PRO A 544 25.71 6.06 0.70
C PRO A 544 24.41 5.69 -0.02
N LEU A 545 24.46 4.88 -1.08
CA LEU A 545 23.28 4.49 -1.86
C LEU A 545 22.54 3.31 -1.22
N THR A 546 23.26 2.32 -0.67
CA THR A 546 22.66 1.05 -0.22
C THR A 546 22.55 0.93 1.30
N ASP A 547 23.52 1.44 2.04
CA ASP A 547 23.68 1.12 3.47
C ASP A 547 23.06 2.17 4.40
N ILE A 548 22.90 3.40 3.91
CA ILE A 548 22.36 4.52 4.66
C ILE A 548 20.88 4.70 4.31
N GLN A 549 20.04 4.80 5.32
CA GLN A 549 18.61 5.09 5.17
C GLN A 549 18.22 6.28 6.03
N VAL A 550 17.60 7.30 5.41
CA VAL A 550 16.95 8.37 6.17
C VAL A 550 15.50 7.98 6.46
N LEU A 551 15.10 8.06 7.72
CA LEU A 551 13.76 7.71 8.19
C LEU A 551 13.04 8.91 8.79
N VAL A 552 11.90 9.28 8.20
CA VAL A 552 11.16 10.50 8.57
C VAL A 552 9.79 10.19 9.16
N PRO A 553 9.27 11.03 10.07
CA PRO A 553 7.91 10.88 10.59
C PRO A 553 6.80 11.13 9.56
N MET A 554 7.03 12.06 8.61
CA MET A 554 6.00 12.57 7.71
C MET A 554 6.47 12.62 6.25
N ASN A 555 5.52 12.49 5.32
CA ASN A 555 5.82 12.56 3.88
C ASN A 555 5.89 13.99 3.33
N ARG A 556 5.10 14.91 3.91
CA ARG A 556 4.91 16.29 3.43
C ARG A 556 5.46 17.27 4.47
N SER A 557 6.57 17.91 4.13
CA SER A 557 7.18 19.08 4.76
C SER A 557 8.56 19.25 4.11
N MET A 558 9.32 20.27 4.50
CA MET A 558 10.71 20.41 4.04
C MET A 558 11.57 19.22 4.54
N LEU A 559 11.43 18.81 5.81
CA LEU A 559 12.04 17.57 6.33
C LEU A 559 11.23 16.30 6.03
N GLY A 560 10.33 16.35 5.05
CA GLY A 560 9.44 15.26 4.69
C GLY A 560 10.05 14.35 3.63
N ALA A 561 9.53 13.11 3.53
CA ALA A 561 10.10 12.09 2.65
C ALA A 561 10.20 12.55 1.18
N ARG A 562 9.20 13.28 0.67
CA ARG A 562 9.22 13.73 -0.74
C ARG A 562 10.34 14.72 -1.04
N HIS A 563 10.44 15.76 -0.22
CA HIS A 563 11.44 16.81 -0.43
C HIS A 563 12.86 16.27 -0.22
N LEU A 564 13.09 15.54 0.89
CA LEU A 564 14.41 14.99 1.17
C LEU A 564 14.83 13.90 0.18
N ASN A 565 13.91 13.15 -0.44
CA ASN A 565 14.27 12.24 -1.54
C ASN A 565 14.84 13.02 -2.73
N GLN A 566 14.22 14.14 -3.13
CA GLN A 566 14.74 14.97 -4.21
C GLN A 566 16.14 15.52 -3.87
N VAL A 567 16.27 16.09 -2.66
CA VAL A 567 17.54 16.66 -2.19
C VAL A 567 18.66 15.62 -2.14
N LEU A 568 18.38 14.40 -1.67
CA LEU A 568 19.36 13.32 -1.64
C LEU A 568 19.63 12.74 -3.02
N GLN A 569 18.62 12.65 -3.89
CA GLN A 569 18.83 12.24 -5.28
C GLN A 569 19.80 13.20 -5.96
N ASP A 570 19.61 14.52 -5.84
CA ASP A 570 20.50 15.50 -6.48
C ASP A 570 21.92 15.47 -5.88
N ALA A 571 22.07 15.10 -4.61
CA ALA A 571 23.36 14.98 -3.94
C ALA A 571 24.11 13.67 -4.24
N LEU A 572 23.39 12.57 -4.44
CA LEU A 572 23.96 11.21 -4.59
C LEU A 572 23.95 10.70 -6.04
N ASN A 573 22.96 11.13 -6.81
CA ASN A 573 22.77 10.79 -8.22
C ASN A 573 22.39 12.05 -9.03
N PRO A 574 23.34 13.00 -9.18
CA PRO A 574 23.11 14.25 -9.92
C PRO A 574 22.77 13.98 -11.40
N PRO A 575 22.12 14.94 -12.07
CA PRO A 575 21.75 14.84 -13.48
C PRO A 575 22.99 15.00 -14.39
N ASP A 576 23.76 13.92 -14.54
CA ASP A 576 25.02 13.88 -15.33
C ASP A 576 24.83 13.07 -16.63
N ASP A 577 24.09 13.61 -17.62
CA ASP A 577 23.76 12.99 -18.93
C ASP A 577 23.16 11.56 -18.88
N LYS A 578 22.81 11.08 -17.69
CA LYS A 578 22.18 9.76 -17.49
C LYS A 578 20.76 9.77 -18.04
N PRO A 579 20.28 8.64 -18.59
CA PRO A 579 18.87 8.47 -18.88
C PRO A 579 18.01 8.74 -17.64
N GLU A 580 17.01 9.60 -17.80
CA GLU A 580 16.01 9.90 -16.78
C GLU A 580 14.59 10.01 -17.34
N VAL A 581 13.58 9.85 -16.50
CA VAL A 581 12.17 10.00 -16.85
C VAL A 581 11.40 10.64 -15.69
N GLN A 582 10.59 11.66 -16.00
CA GLN A 582 9.72 12.31 -15.03
C GLN A 582 8.28 11.78 -15.16
N ARG A 583 7.77 11.15 -14.10
CA ARG A 583 6.40 10.62 -14.02
C ARG A 583 5.87 10.66 -12.58
N TYR A 584 4.57 10.92 -12.44
CA TYR A 584 3.85 10.89 -11.16
C TYR A 584 4.47 11.72 -10.02
N GLY A 585 5.11 12.84 -10.39
CA GLY A 585 5.78 13.74 -9.44
C GLY A 585 7.16 13.27 -8.97
N TRP A 586 7.72 12.24 -9.61
CA TRP A 586 9.09 11.77 -9.41
C TRP A 586 9.90 11.92 -10.68
N THR A 587 11.19 12.19 -10.52
CA THR A 587 12.19 12.01 -11.57
C THR A 587 12.93 10.72 -11.24
N PHE A 588 12.88 9.72 -12.11
CA PHE A 588 13.65 8.49 -11.98
C PHE A 588 14.87 8.57 -12.89
N ARG A 589 16.04 8.30 -12.35
CA ARG A 589 17.33 8.29 -13.03
C ARG A 589 17.96 6.91 -12.92
N GLN A 590 18.75 6.53 -13.91
CA GLN A 590 19.57 5.33 -13.80
C GLN A 590 20.46 5.41 -12.55
N GLY A 591 20.50 4.34 -11.76
CA GLY A 591 21.18 4.26 -10.47
C GLY A 591 20.32 4.65 -9.27
N ASP A 592 19.10 5.13 -9.47
CA ASP A 592 18.25 5.53 -8.35
C ASP A 592 17.78 4.37 -7.51
N ARG A 593 17.76 4.61 -6.20
CA ARG A 593 17.12 3.71 -5.26
C ARG A 593 15.62 4.00 -5.21
N VAL A 594 14.82 2.97 -5.50
CA VAL A 594 13.37 3.04 -5.55
C VAL A 594 12.71 2.04 -4.60
N ILE A 595 11.44 2.26 -4.30
CA ILE A 595 10.59 1.39 -3.51
C ILE A 595 9.31 1.09 -4.28
N GLN A 596 8.92 -0.19 -4.30
CA GLN A 596 7.61 -0.63 -4.77
C GLN A 596 6.56 -0.20 -3.74
N THR A 597 5.49 0.45 -4.19
CA THR A 597 4.46 1.05 -3.30
C THR A 597 3.16 0.26 -3.23
N GLU A 598 2.96 -0.69 -4.15
CA GLU A 598 1.79 -1.56 -4.21
C GLU A 598 2.23 -3.01 -4.50
N ASN A 599 1.46 -4.00 -4.04
CA ASN A 599 1.76 -5.40 -4.36
C ASN A 599 1.44 -5.69 -5.82
N ASN A 600 2.42 -6.18 -6.58
CA ASN A 600 2.24 -6.64 -7.95
C ASN A 600 2.58 -8.14 -8.06
N TYR A 601 1.55 -8.97 -7.95
CA TYR A 601 1.68 -10.42 -7.95
C TYR A 601 2.13 -11.00 -9.30
N HIS A 602 1.87 -10.29 -10.41
CA HIS A 602 2.34 -10.72 -11.73
C HIS A 602 3.86 -10.56 -11.88
N ARG A 603 4.39 -9.44 -11.36
CA ARG A 603 5.83 -9.15 -11.33
C ARG A 603 6.55 -9.78 -10.13
N ASN A 604 5.81 -10.39 -9.20
CA ASN A 604 6.32 -10.96 -7.95
C ASN A 604 7.14 -9.94 -7.11
N VAL A 605 6.69 -8.69 -7.08
CA VAL A 605 7.24 -7.60 -6.27
C VAL A 605 6.17 -7.07 -5.33
N PHE A 606 6.55 -6.73 -4.11
CA PHE A 606 5.63 -6.40 -3.03
C PHE A 606 5.85 -4.98 -2.52
N ASN A 607 4.79 -4.38 -1.96
CA ASN A 607 4.87 -3.08 -1.32
C ASN A 607 5.94 -3.11 -0.21
N GLY A 608 6.88 -2.18 -0.32
CA GLY A 608 8.04 -2.10 0.55
C GLY A 608 9.33 -2.56 -0.13
N ASP A 609 9.30 -3.36 -1.19
CA ASP A 609 10.52 -3.89 -1.79
C ASP A 609 11.39 -2.75 -2.35
N LEU A 610 12.68 -2.78 -2.02
CA LEU A 610 13.65 -1.78 -2.47
C LEU A 610 14.36 -2.33 -3.69
N GLY A 611 14.57 -1.47 -4.67
CA GLY A 611 15.32 -1.82 -5.86
C GLY A 611 16.19 -0.67 -6.34
N ILE A 612 17.00 -0.95 -7.34
CA ILE A 612 17.86 0.04 -8.02
C ILE A 612 17.45 0.11 -9.48
N VAL A 613 17.24 1.31 -10.00
CA VAL A 613 16.98 1.52 -11.42
C VAL A 613 18.24 1.19 -12.21
N THR A 614 18.21 0.13 -13.02
CA THR A 614 19.39 -0.32 -13.77
C THR A 614 19.42 0.21 -15.19
N LYS A 615 18.25 0.42 -15.81
CA LYS A 615 18.13 0.87 -17.20
C LYS A 615 16.86 1.70 -17.41
N ILE A 616 16.95 2.73 -18.25
CA ILE A 616 15.80 3.50 -18.73
C ILE A 616 15.90 3.60 -20.25
N ASN A 617 14.87 3.13 -20.95
CA ASN A 617 14.78 3.18 -22.40
C ASN A 617 13.66 4.15 -22.80
N ARG A 618 14.03 5.32 -23.33
CA ARG A 618 13.06 6.34 -23.76
C ARG A 618 12.35 6.01 -25.07
N ILE A 619 12.94 5.14 -25.91
CA ILE A 619 12.35 4.73 -27.19
C ILE A 619 11.22 3.75 -26.91
N ASP A 620 11.50 2.71 -26.13
CA ASP A 620 10.50 1.67 -25.79
C ASP A 620 9.61 2.09 -24.61
N GLN A 621 9.91 3.22 -23.95
CA GLN A 621 9.20 3.75 -22.77
C GLN A 621 9.17 2.76 -21.59
N GLU A 622 10.30 2.10 -21.36
CA GLU A 622 10.48 1.11 -20.31
C GLU A 622 11.55 1.53 -19.30
N LEU A 623 11.35 1.13 -18.05
CA LEU A 623 12.29 1.29 -16.95
C LEU A 623 12.51 -0.06 -16.28
N THR A 624 13.76 -0.46 -16.12
CA THR A 624 14.13 -1.71 -15.45
C THR A 624 14.63 -1.42 -14.04
N VAL A 625 14.05 -2.10 -13.06
CA VAL A 625 14.46 -2.06 -11.66
C VAL A 625 15.01 -3.43 -11.26
N ASP A 626 16.17 -3.45 -10.63
CA ASP A 626 16.68 -4.65 -9.97
C ASP A 626 16.22 -4.66 -8.51
N PHE A 627 15.32 -5.59 -8.19
CA PHE A 627 14.92 -5.92 -6.84
C PHE A 627 15.74 -7.11 -6.35
N ASP A 628 16.91 -6.82 -5.78
CA ASP A 628 17.73 -7.82 -5.10
C ASP A 628 18.10 -9.03 -5.99
N GLY A 629 18.56 -8.75 -7.20
CA GLY A 629 18.93 -9.73 -8.22
C GLY A 629 17.78 -10.08 -9.19
N THR A 630 16.54 -9.67 -8.89
CA THR A 630 15.41 -9.86 -9.79
C THR A 630 15.15 -8.60 -10.60
N CYS A 631 15.53 -8.62 -11.89
CA CYS A 631 15.23 -7.52 -12.81
C CYS A 631 13.77 -7.54 -13.26
N VAL A 632 13.06 -6.43 -13.02
CA VAL A 632 11.65 -6.25 -13.37
C VAL A 632 11.50 -5.04 -14.27
N CYS A 633 10.81 -5.21 -15.41
CA CYS A 633 10.52 -4.13 -16.35
C CYS A 633 9.16 -3.48 -16.07
N TYR A 634 9.15 -2.15 -16.11
CA TYR A 634 7.98 -1.30 -15.95
C TYR A 634 7.80 -0.45 -17.20
N ASP A 635 6.61 -0.48 -17.77
CA ASP A 635 6.17 0.56 -18.69
C ASP A 635 6.07 1.90 -17.97
N PHE A 636 6.28 3.01 -18.67
CA PHE A 636 6.16 4.35 -18.08
C PHE A 636 4.79 4.63 -17.43
N ALA A 637 3.73 3.95 -17.89
CA ALA A 637 2.38 4.04 -17.32
C ALA A 637 2.25 3.36 -15.94
N ASP A 638 3.11 2.38 -15.65
CA ASP A 638 3.09 1.62 -14.40
C ASP A 638 4.03 2.22 -13.34
N LEU A 639 4.79 3.28 -13.67
CA LEU A 639 5.69 3.96 -12.74
C LEU A 639 4.96 4.60 -11.54
N VAL A 640 3.63 4.66 -11.56
CA VAL A 640 2.83 5.03 -10.38
C VAL A 640 3.05 4.08 -9.20
N GLU A 641 3.45 2.84 -9.49
CA GLU A 641 3.75 1.82 -8.48
C GLU A 641 5.11 2.05 -7.80
N LEU A 642 5.97 2.94 -8.32
CA LEU A 642 7.31 3.20 -7.80
C LEU A 642 7.42 4.59 -7.15
N ALA A 643 8.32 4.70 -6.17
CA ALA A 643 8.74 5.97 -5.59
C ALA A 643 10.25 5.94 -5.27
N LEU A 644 10.89 7.11 -5.16
CA LEU A 644 12.26 7.19 -4.66
C LEU A 644 12.35 6.73 -3.19
N ALA A 645 13.50 6.17 -2.81
CA ALA A 645 13.66 5.48 -1.54
C ALA A 645 14.95 5.79 -0.77
N TYR A 646 15.66 6.86 -1.12
CA TYR A 646 16.72 7.44 -0.28
C TYR A 646 16.18 7.83 1.10
N VAL A 647 14.91 8.24 1.14
CA VAL A 647 14.17 8.60 2.36
C VAL A 647 12.87 7.81 2.42
N LEU A 648 12.62 7.17 3.56
CA LEU A 648 11.38 6.43 3.81
C LEU A 648 10.68 7.00 5.04
N SER A 649 9.36 6.89 5.09
CA SER A 649 8.65 7.13 6.34
C SER A 649 8.95 6.00 7.33
N ILE A 650 8.91 6.30 8.63
CA ILE A 650 9.13 5.30 9.69
C ILE A 650 8.12 4.14 9.60
N HIS A 651 6.87 4.42 9.19
CA HIS A 651 5.87 3.39 8.95
C HIS A 651 6.28 2.43 7.80
N LYS A 652 6.79 2.97 6.69
CA LYS A 652 7.23 2.15 5.55
C LYS A 652 8.51 1.36 5.81
N SER A 653 9.26 1.68 6.88
CA SER A 653 10.46 0.95 7.25
C SER A 653 10.21 -0.19 8.23
N GLN A 654 8.98 -0.39 8.73
CA GLN A 654 8.63 -1.52 9.59
C GLN A 654 8.98 -2.87 8.91
N GLY A 655 9.51 -3.81 9.69
CA GLY A 655 10.04 -5.09 9.19
C GLY A 655 11.34 -5.00 8.38
N SER A 656 11.88 -3.79 8.14
CA SER A 656 13.23 -3.59 7.57
C SER A 656 14.25 -3.36 8.68
N GLU A 657 15.53 -3.55 8.38
CA GLU A 657 16.65 -3.04 9.16
C GLU A 657 17.74 -2.57 8.21
N TYR A 658 18.47 -1.52 8.59
CA TYR A 658 19.50 -0.90 7.75
C TYR A 658 20.84 -0.83 8.50
N PRO A 659 21.98 -0.94 7.81
CA PRO A 659 23.29 -0.72 8.44
C PRO A 659 23.37 0.63 9.15
N CYS A 660 22.95 1.71 8.48
CA CYS A 660 22.88 3.04 9.07
C CYS A 660 21.50 3.67 8.90
N VAL A 661 21.01 4.31 9.97
CA VAL A 661 19.76 5.05 10.00
C VAL A 661 20.00 6.49 10.45
N ILE A 662 19.44 7.45 9.71
CA ILE A 662 19.43 8.87 10.09
C ILE A 662 17.98 9.32 10.30
N ILE A 663 17.71 9.99 11.42
CA ILE A 663 16.34 10.39 11.82
C ILE A 663 16.31 11.89 12.08
N PRO A 664 15.69 12.70 11.20
CA PRO A 664 15.40 14.10 11.50
C PRO A 664 14.33 14.23 12.59
N LEU A 665 14.59 15.08 13.58
CA LEU A 665 13.65 15.43 14.65
C LEU A 665 13.43 16.93 14.72
N HIS A 666 12.21 17.37 14.44
CA HIS A 666 11.87 18.79 14.48
C HIS A 666 10.45 18.99 15.00
N THR A 667 10.19 20.14 15.64
CA THR A 667 8.89 20.47 16.22
C THR A 667 7.79 20.66 15.18
N GLN A 668 8.13 20.91 13.91
CA GLN A 668 7.16 20.86 12.79
C GLN A 668 6.46 19.50 12.66
N HIS A 669 7.06 18.43 13.18
CA HIS A 669 6.47 17.09 13.19
C HIS A 669 5.66 16.79 14.45
N TYR A 670 5.24 17.82 15.22
CA TYR A 670 4.65 17.68 16.56
C TYR A 670 3.60 16.56 16.68
N MET A 671 2.70 16.43 15.69
CA MET A 671 1.64 15.40 15.70
C MET A 671 2.18 13.98 15.66
N MET A 672 3.33 13.76 15.04
CA MET A 672 3.99 12.45 14.91
C MET A 672 5.10 12.24 15.95
N LEU A 673 5.47 13.24 16.76
CA LEU A 673 6.49 13.07 17.80
C LEU A 673 5.92 12.23 18.95
N GLN A 674 6.04 10.91 18.80
CA GLN A 674 5.55 9.91 19.74
C GLN A 674 6.66 8.92 20.09
N ARG A 675 6.58 8.35 21.29
CA ARG A 675 7.58 7.43 21.84
C ARG A 675 7.77 6.20 20.96
N ASN A 676 6.68 5.54 20.59
CA ASN A 676 6.70 4.29 19.81
C ASN A 676 7.25 4.53 18.40
N LEU A 677 6.96 5.69 17.80
CA LEU A 677 7.50 6.07 16.49
C LEU A 677 9.03 6.23 16.54
N LEU A 678 9.53 6.97 17.53
CA LEU A 678 10.97 7.17 17.72
C LEU A 678 11.68 5.85 18.06
N TYR A 679 11.12 5.06 18.98
CA TYR A 679 11.61 3.74 19.33
C TYR A 679 11.70 2.83 18.09
N THR A 680 10.64 2.79 17.28
CA THR A 680 10.61 1.99 16.04
C THR A 680 11.68 2.45 15.07
N ALA A 681 11.89 3.77 14.91
CA ALA A 681 12.91 4.32 14.02
C ALA A 681 14.33 3.98 14.48
N VAL A 682 14.63 4.11 15.78
CA VAL A 682 15.96 3.80 16.34
C VAL A 682 16.26 2.30 16.20
N THR A 683 15.28 1.44 16.44
CA THR A 683 15.44 -0.02 16.29
C THR A 683 15.62 -0.50 14.85
N ARG A 684 15.47 0.38 13.84
CA ARG A 684 15.79 0.02 12.45
C ARG A 684 17.28 -0.02 12.15
N GLY A 685 18.13 0.62 12.96
CA GLY A 685 19.58 0.69 12.72
C GLY A 685 20.36 -0.48 13.32
N LYS A 686 21.24 -1.10 12.52
CA LYS A 686 22.09 -2.23 12.96
C LYS A 686 23.47 -1.80 13.45
N ARG A 687 24.15 -0.90 12.73
CA ARG A 687 25.54 -0.50 13.00
C ARG A 687 25.67 0.96 13.44
N LEU A 688 24.78 1.83 12.96
CA LEU A 688 24.84 3.26 13.23
C LEU A 688 23.46 3.91 13.21
N VAL A 689 23.12 4.68 14.25
CA VAL A 689 21.93 5.53 14.30
C VAL A 689 22.35 6.97 14.60
N ILE A 690 21.89 7.92 13.79
CA ILE A 690 22.14 9.34 14.00
C ILE A 690 20.81 10.09 14.05
N LEU A 691 20.53 10.69 15.20
CA LEU A 691 19.44 11.65 15.35
C LEU A 691 19.95 13.04 14.95
N VAL A 692 19.22 13.76 14.09
CA VAL A 692 19.59 15.13 13.67
C VAL A 692 18.41 16.05 13.95
N GLY A 693 18.58 17.04 14.83
CA GLY A 693 17.48 17.94 15.12
C GLY A 693 17.51 18.57 16.51
N SER A 694 16.36 19.09 16.94
CA SER A 694 16.27 19.84 18.19
C SER A 694 16.09 18.92 19.39
N GLN A 695 16.77 19.27 20.49
CA GLN A 695 16.62 18.51 21.74
C GLN A 695 15.20 18.65 22.30
N ARG A 696 14.51 19.76 21.98
CA ARG A 696 13.09 19.96 22.31
C ARG A 696 12.21 18.94 21.61
N ALA A 697 12.41 18.68 20.31
CA ALA A 697 11.65 17.67 19.59
C ALA A 697 11.88 16.27 20.15
N LEU A 698 13.13 15.94 20.51
CA LEU A 698 13.48 14.68 21.16
C LEU A 698 12.75 14.51 22.50
N ARG A 699 12.75 15.53 23.37
CA ARG A 699 12.02 15.49 24.66
C ARG A 699 10.54 15.26 24.47
N ILE A 700 9.90 15.96 23.51
CA ILE A 700 8.48 15.78 23.19
C ILE A 700 8.21 14.35 22.73
N ALA A 701 9.03 13.81 21.82
CA ALA A 701 8.86 12.46 21.30
C ALA A 701 8.98 11.40 22.42
N VAL A 702 9.93 11.55 23.33
CA VAL A 702 10.15 10.60 24.43
C VAL A 702 9.04 10.67 25.49
N SER A 703 8.59 11.88 25.85
CA SER A 703 7.57 12.06 26.89
C SER A 703 6.17 11.66 26.42
N ARG A 704 5.85 11.89 25.14
CA ARG A 704 4.53 11.60 24.59
C ARG A 704 4.37 10.12 24.28
N GLN A 705 3.74 9.41 25.20
CA GLN A 705 3.18 8.08 24.93
C GLN A 705 2.01 8.23 23.95
N ASP A 706 1.82 7.25 23.07
CA ASP A 706 0.74 7.26 22.09
C ASP A 706 -0.62 7.45 22.79
N MET A 707 -1.20 8.66 22.65
CA MET A 707 -2.46 9.04 23.29
C MET A 707 -3.68 8.53 22.51
N GLN A 708 -3.50 7.94 21.32
CA GLN A 708 -4.63 7.37 20.59
C GLN A 708 -5.00 6.01 21.19
N LYS A 709 -5.87 6.05 22.20
CA LYS A 709 -6.58 4.87 22.69
C LYS A 709 -7.31 4.25 21.50
N ARG A 710 -6.83 3.09 21.02
CA ARG A 710 -7.57 2.30 20.03
C ARG A 710 -8.73 1.62 20.73
N TYR A 711 -9.94 1.82 20.24
CA TYR A 711 -11.15 1.18 20.74
C TYR A 711 -11.26 -0.22 20.14
N THR A 712 -11.12 -1.24 20.98
CA THR A 712 -11.20 -2.66 20.65
C THR A 712 -11.72 -3.43 21.86
N LEU A 713 -12.48 -4.50 21.63
CA LEU A 713 -12.95 -5.40 22.68
C LEU A 713 -12.22 -6.74 22.67
N LEU A 714 -11.17 -6.89 21.86
CA LEU A 714 -10.45 -8.17 21.71
C LEU A 714 -9.94 -8.71 23.05
N GLU A 715 -9.34 -7.87 23.90
CA GLU A 715 -8.90 -8.26 25.25
C GLU A 715 -10.06 -8.84 26.08
N GLN A 716 -11.21 -8.17 26.06
CA GLN A 716 -12.39 -8.57 26.84
C GLN A 716 -12.99 -9.87 26.28
N ARG A 717 -13.13 -9.97 24.96
CA ARG A 717 -13.62 -11.17 24.26
C ARG A 717 -12.76 -12.39 24.54
N LEU A 718 -11.44 -12.22 24.57
CA LEU A 718 -10.50 -13.31 24.91
C LEU A 718 -10.69 -13.80 26.35
N ARG A 719 -11.06 -12.93 27.30
CA ARG A 719 -11.31 -13.31 28.70
C ARG A 719 -12.67 -13.99 28.93
N GLN A 720 -13.63 -13.75 28.05
CA GLN A 720 -15.02 -14.21 28.20
C GLN A 720 -15.35 -15.51 27.46
N ALA A 721 -14.64 -15.80 26.36
CA ALA A 721 -14.78 -17.03 25.57
C ALA A 721 -14.06 -18.23 26.22
#